data_AF-A0A9Q0IWK7-F1
#
_entry.id   AF-A0A9Q0IWK7-F1
#
_cell.length_a   1.000
_cell.length_b   1.000
_cell.length_c   1.000
_cell.angle_alpha   90.00
_cell.angle_beta   90.00
_cell.angle_gamma   90.00
#
_symmetry.space_group_name_H-M   'P 1'
#
loop_
_entity.id
_entity.type
_entity.pdbx_description
1 polymer ?
#
loop_
_entity_poly.entity_id
_entity_poly.type
_entity_poly.pdbx_seq_one_letter_code
_entity_poly.pdbx_strand_id
1 'polypeptide(L)'
;MGMPANVDIGSSIWVGNPEFAWVDGVVLNVKDEEAEIQTGDENVIVARLASIHPRDVEAGPYGFDDMTNLHYLNEPAVLHNLRSRFEMEKIYTYSGDILIAVNPFQELPDLYDASKMEEYKGVPLGKLSPHVFAIADTAYREMVNEGKSISILVSGESGAGKTETTKMLMRYLAYLVGHTGSGGRSIEQKVLEVDLKLMICTPLARIVAGTGQSNPVLEAFGNAKTVRNNNSSRFGKFVEIQFDRGGRISGAAIRTYLLERSRVCQISDCERNYHCFYLLCAAPEEEIEKFKLGNPKSFHYLNQSDCYELAGVNDANNYLTTRRAMDIVGINEKEQEAIFRIIAAILHLGNIDFENEDDNALVKDEQAKFHLQTTAELLMCDPQSLEDALCKRVMITPEEVIKKSLDPLGAAVSRDGLAKTIYSRLFNWLVDKINISIGQDPNSKCLIGVLDIYGFESFATNSFEQFCINFTNEKLQQHFNQHVFKTEQEEYAREEIDWSYVEFVDNQDALDLIEKKPGGIISLLDEACMFPKSTHETFAQKLYQTFKDHKRFIKPKLARSDFTIVHYAGEVQYQSDQFLDKNKDYVVPEHQDLLSASTCSFVAGLFPAYSEETVKSSKFSSIGSRFKVQLQQLMEILKSTEPYYIRCVKPNNLLKPALFENVNVVQQLRSGGVLEAIKIKCNGYPVHITFSDFINRFFILAPEVLRGEYVCYEEKVACTWILEKTELTEYLMGKTKIFLRADQIAQLDTQRSRILRNSATVIQRRARTNSTRRKYIRQRRASIHIQSRWRGTLGRRKFKQMRREVAAVKIQKNLRRQVARRAYSNTRSSALIVQTGVRAMVARNQFKDRMRTKAVTIIQAYWRRFSAVTHYKKLKGVSDISQKTESREHLDPQLGGGQEESVQAGDIVDETNTSLLEEHEAAEKANGDTTACIQDSDKIEHLRAEVHKLKALLRAEKEISEQRREKLVETEKRVYQLQTSLNRMLYAMSDQFAALKSILYSPSNGTSGSSTIATKVHADLNTESSDASSTDSDFTFPSPVPGAAGSNTVPHPTAGGAGPAQRNKDKEGAFDDYF
;
A
#
# COMPACT_ATOMS: atom_id res chain seq x y z
N MET A 1 -21.95 -15.93 15.25
CA MET A 1 -20.63 -15.26 15.19
C MET A 1 -20.04 -15.35 16.58
N GLY A 2 -18.81 -15.87 16.73
CA GLY A 2 -18.08 -15.82 17.99
C GLY A 2 -17.39 -14.45 18.20
N MET A 3 -17.00 -14.15 19.44
CA MET A 3 -16.23 -12.94 19.77
C MET A 3 -14.85 -12.97 19.10
N PRO A 4 -14.36 -11.87 18.48
CA PRO A 4 -12.96 -11.74 18.08
C PRO A 4 -12.11 -11.44 19.34
N ALA A 5 -11.75 -12.49 20.09
CA ALA A 5 -11.09 -12.38 21.39
C ALA A 5 -9.63 -11.84 21.35
N ASN A 6 -9.07 -11.58 20.17
CA ASN A 6 -7.65 -11.27 19.93
C ASN A 6 -7.45 -9.97 19.12
N VAL A 7 -8.07 -8.86 19.53
CA VAL A 7 -7.87 -7.54 18.89
C VAL A 7 -6.89 -6.69 19.70
N ASP A 8 -5.61 -6.79 19.36
CA ASP A 8 -4.50 -6.08 20.03
C ASP A 8 -4.41 -4.60 19.61
N ILE A 9 -3.85 -3.73 20.46
CA ILE A 9 -3.53 -2.35 20.08
C ILE A 9 -2.52 -2.33 18.92
N GLY A 10 -2.83 -1.55 17.88
CA GLY A 10 -2.09 -1.50 16.61
C GLY A 10 -2.50 -2.56 15.59
N SER A 11 -3.58 -3.31 15.82
CA SER A 11 -4.17 -4.21 14.83
C SER A 11 -4.91 -3.43 13.74
N SER A 12 -4.75 -3.85 12.49
CA SER A 12 -5.51 -3.36 11.34
C SER A 12 -6.86 -4.09 11.26
N ILE A 13 -7.93 -3.32 11.05
CA ILE A 13 -9.31 -3.82 11.09
C ILE A 13 -10.21 -3.11 10.07
N TRP A 14 -11.41 -3.65 9.89
CA TRP A 14 -12.54 -3.04 9.21
C TRP A 14 -13.61 -2.63 10.23
N VAL A 15 -14.19 -1.45 10.02
CA VAL A 15 -15.32 -0.91 10.79
C VAL A 15 -16.47 -0.54 9.86
N GLY A 16 -17.71 -0.77 10.29
CA GLY A 16 -18.90 -0.44 9.50
C GLY A 16 -19.09 1.08 9.37
N ASN A 17 -19.47 1.54 8.18
CA ASN A 17 -19.68 2.95 7.85
C ASN A 17 -20.94 3.12 6.97
N PRO A 18 -21.84 4.08 7.24
CA PRO A 18 -23.11 4.21 6.52
C PRO A 18 -22.97 4.67 5.05
N GLU A 19 -21.90 5.38 4.68
CA GLU A 19 -21.66 5.86 3.32
C GLU A 19 -20.83 4.85 2.50
N PHE A 20 -19.77 4.31 3.10
CA PHE A 20 -18.81 3.43 2.42
C PHE A 20 -19.05 1.93 2.65
N ALA A 21 -20.12 1.54 3.35
CA ALA A 21 -20.37 0.21 3.93
C ALA A 21 -19.33 -0.22 4.98
N TRP A 22 -18.05 -0.21 4.61
CA TRP A 22 -16.91 -0.61 5.42
C TRP A 22 -15.71 0.31 5.15
N VAL A 23 -15.00 0.70 6.20
CA VAL A 23 -13.79 1.54 6.16
C VAL A 23 -12.67 0.85 6.93
N ASP A 24 -11.42 1.00 6.50
CA ASP A 24 -10.26 0.48 7.21
C ASP A 24 -9.79 1.41 8.34
N GLY A 25 -9.28 0.80 9.40
CA GLY A 25 -8.70 1.54 10.51
C GLY A 25 -7.70 0.72 11.33
N VAL A 26 -7.06 1.40 12.27
CA VAL A 26 -6.10 0.83 13.22
C VAL A 26 -6.59 1.06 14.63
N VAL A 27 -6.58 0.01 15.46
CA VAL A 27 -6.99 0.10 16.87
C VAL A 27 -5.96 0.89 17.66
N LEU A 28 -6.35 2.05 18.17
CA LEU A 28 -5.53 2.87 19.08
C LEU A 28 -5.60 2.37 20.52
N ASN A 29 -6.77 1.89 20.93
CA ASN A 29 -7.08 1.57 22.32
C ASN A 29 -8.26 0.58 22.41
N VAL A 30 -8.33 -0.19 23.49
CA VAL A 30 -9.47 -1.09 23.78
C VAL A 30 -9.90 -0.87 25.23
N LYS A 31 -11.20 -0.63 25.43
CA LYS A 31 -11.85 -0.38 26.72
C LYS A 31 -13.05 -1.32 26.84
N ASP A 32 -12.89 -2.37 27.64
CA ASP A 32 -13.91 -3.39 27.89
C ASP A 32 -14.50 -3.99 26.59
N GLU A 33 -15.71 -3.59 26.18
CA GLU A 33 -16.36 -4.09 24.94
C GLU A 33 -16.19 -3.18 23.71
N GLU A 34 -15.53 -2.02 23.85
CA GLU A 34 -15.40 -1.00 22.80
C GLU A 34 -13.93 -0.69 22.45
N ALA A 35 -13.67 -0.45 21.16
CA ALA A 35 -12.35 -0.08 20.65
C ALA A 35 -12.37 1.35 20.09
N GLU A 36 -11.29 2.10 20.35
CA GLU A 36 -11.03 3.41 19.74
C GLU A 36 -10.19 3.18 18.48
N ILE A 37 -10.75 3.51 17.31
CA ILE A 37 -10.23 3.15 15.99
C ILE A 37 -9.87 4.41 15.22
N GLN A 38 -8.63 4.55 14.75
CA GLN A 38 -8.27 5.60 13.80
C GLN A 38 -8.51 5.09 12.38
N THR A 39 -9.36 5.77 11.62
CA THR A 39 -9.59 5.51 10.19
C THR A 39 -8.49 6.13 9.33
N GLY A 40 -8.45 5.77 8.04
CA GLY A 40 -7.51 6.34 7.06
C GLY A 40 -7.55 7.87 6.96
N ASP A 41 -8.71 8.49 7.17
CA ASP A 41 -8.92 9.94 7.15
C ASP A 41 -8.58 10.63 8.50
N GLU A 42 -7.74 10.00 9.32
CA GLU A 42 -7.39 10.35 10.71
C GLU A 42 -8.56 10.43 11.71
N ASN A 43 -9.82 10.36 11.27
CA ASN A 43 -11.01 10.38 12.13
C ASN A 43 -11.02 9.18 13.10
N VAL A 44 -11.31 9.46 14.38
CA VAL A 44 -11.43 8.43 15.43
C VAL A 44 -12.89 8.00 15.59
N ILE A 45 -13.15 6.70 15.41
CA ILE A 45 -14.46 6.07 15.59
C ILE A 45 -14.38 5.16 16.82
N VAL A 46 -15.42 5.17 17.66
CA VAL A 46 -15.61 4.18 18.72
C VAL A 46 -16.60 3.13 18.22
N ALA A 47 -16.21 1.86 18.25
CA ALA A 47 -17.07 0.75 17.83
C ALA A 47 -16.95 -0.45 18.78
N ARG A 48 -18.02 -1.24 18.89
CA ARG A 48 -18.04 -2.46 19.71
C ARG A 48 -17.22 -3.57 19.05
N LEU A 49 -16.52 -4.37 19.84
CA LEU A 49 -15.71 -5.49 19.35
C LEU A 49 -16.49 -6.47 18.46
N ALA A 50 -17.78 -6.68 18.72
CA ALA A 50 -18.66 -7.51 17.89
C ALA A 50 -19.02 -6.92 16.50
N SER A 51 -18.72 -5.65 16.25
CA SER A 51 -18.96 -4.95 14.97
C SER A 51 -17.68 -4.70 14.16
N ILE A 52 -16.56 -5.28 14.60
CA ILE A 52 -15.23 -5.13 14.02
C ILE A 52 -14.83 -6.44 13.35
N HIS A 53 -14.17 -6.35 12.20
CA HIS A 53 -13.61 -7.50 11.49
C HIS A 53 -12.09 -7.34 11.27
N PRO A 54 -11.29 -8.40 11.40
CA PRO A 54 -9.85 -8.32 11.15
C PRO A 54 -9.57 -8.02 9.67
N ARG A 55 -8.58 -7.16 9.43
CA ARG A 55 -8.09 -6.86 8.07
C ARG A 55 -6.86 -7.70 7.77
N ASP A 56 -6.81 -8.26 6.56
CA ASP A 56 -5.61 -8.91 6.05
C ASP A 56 -4.56 -7.86 5.68
N VAL A 57 -3.36 -7.98 6.26
CA VAL A 57 -2.24 -7.03 6.08
C VAL A 57 -1.20 -7.60 5.09
N GLU A 58 -1.27 -8.90 4.78
CA GLU A 58 -0.40 -9.54 3.78
C GLU A 58 -1.07 -9.66 2.40
N ALA A 59 -2.33 -9.22 2.27
CA ALA A 59 -2.99 -9.04 0.98
C ALA A 59 -2.18 -8.07 0.10
N GLY A 60 -1.55 -8.61 -0.95
CA GLY A 60 -0.77 -7.82 -1.89
C GLY A 60 -1.62 -6.80 -2.66
N PRO A 61 -1.01 -5.72 -3.19
CA PRO A 61 -1.76 -4.61 -3.80
C PRO A 61 -2.65 -5.03 -4.98
N TYR A 62 -2.33 -6.15 -5.65
CA TYR A 62 -3.05 -6.69 -6.80
C TYR A 62 -4.30 -7.53 -6.47
N GLY A 63 -4.60 -7.72 -5.18
CA GLY A 63 -5.62 -8.65 -4.69
C GLY A 63 -5.30 -10.12 -4.95
N PHE A 64 -6.17 -11.00 -4.47
CA PHE A 64 -6.12 -12.44 -4.72
C PHE A 64 -7.03 -12.83 -5.89
N ASP A 65 -6.55 -13.75 -6.74
CA ASP A 65 -7.31 -14.31 -7.87
C ASP A 65 -8.44 -15.25 -7.41
N ASP A 66 -8.23 -16.04 -6.35
CA ASP A 66 -9.30 -16.72 -5.60
C ASP A 66 -9.34 -16.21 -4.15
N MET A 67 -10.53 -15.78 -3.73
CA MET A 67 -10.79 -15.28 -2.38
C MET A 67 -10.71 -16.34 -1.28
N THR A 68 -10.72 -17.64 -1.58
CA THR A 68 -10.44 -18.69 -0.56
C THR A 68 -9.06 -18.55 0.09
N ASN A 69 -8.13 -17.87 -0.58
CA ASN A 69 -6.78 -17.59 -0.07
C ASN A 69 -6.73 -16.41 0.91
N LEU A 70 -7.83 -15.66 1.12
CA LEU A 70 -7.90 -14.58 2.11
C LEU A 70 -7.78 -15.17 3.52
N HIS A 71 -6.83 -14.68 4.32
CA HIS A 71 -6.62 -15.17 5.69
C HIS A 71 -7.84 -14.89 6.58
N TYR A 72 -8.57 -13.82 6.27
CA TYR A 72 -9.82 -13.45 6.92
C TYR A 72 -10.94 -13.35 5.88
N LEU A 73 -11.56 -14.48 5.57
CA LEU A 73 -12.70 -14.56 4.66
C LEU A 73 -13.96 -13.95 5.29
N ASN A 74 -14.06 -12.62 5.25
CA ASN A 74 -15.17 -11.84 5.81
C ASN A 74 -15.74 -10.84 4.78
N GLU A 75 -16.94 -10.31 5.03
CA GLU A 75 -17.65 -9.42 4.09
C GLU A 75 -16.81 -8.21 3.63
N PRO A 76 -16.13 -7.43 4.50
CA PRO A 76 -15.29 -6.34 4.04
C PRO A 76 -14.04 -6.78 3.27
N ALA A 77 -13.40 -7.92 3.61
CA ALA A 77 -12.25 -8.43 2.85
C ALA A 77 -12.64 -8.86 1.44
N VAL A 78 -13.81 -9.50 1.27
CA VAL A 78 -14.40 -9.84 -0.03
C VAL A 78 -14.67 -8.58 -0.85
N LEU A 79 -15.31 -7.58 -0.25
CA LEU A 79 -15.61 -6.30 -0.90
C LEU A 79 -14.32 -5.58 -1.33
N HIS A 80 -13.32 -5.51 -0.45
CA HIS A 80 -12.04 -4.87 -0.72
C HIS A 80 -11.27 -5.59 -1.83
N ASN A 81 -11.23 -6.92 -1.84
CA ASN A 81 -10.56 -7.66 -2.91
C ASN A 81 -11.22 -7.43 -4.28
N LEU A 82 -12.56 -7.50 -4.35
CA LEU A 82 -13.30 -7.22 -5.58
C LEU A 82 -13.09 -5.78 -6.06
N ARG A 83 -13.07 -4.81 -5.14
CA ARG A 83 -12.82 -3.39 -5.46
C ARG A 83 -11.41 -3.17 -6.00
N SER A 84 -10.37 -3.60 -5.26
CA SER A 84 -8.97 -3.40 -5.66
C SER A 84 -8.64 -4.07 -7.00
N ARG A 85 -9.32 -5.18 -7.33
CA ARG A 85 -9.20 -5.84 -8.63
C ARG A 85 -9.96 -5.11 -9.74
N PHE A 86 -11.15 -4.59 -9.46
CA PHE A 86 -11.91 -3.77 -10.40
C PHE A 86 -11.20 -2.45 -10.74
N GLU A 87 -10.55 -1.82 -9.76
CA GLU A 87 -9.66 -0.65 -9.94
C GLU A 87 -8.40 -0.96 -10.79
N MET A 88 -8.13 -2.25 -11.06
CA MET A 88 -7.08 -2.74 -11.98
C MET A 88 -7.65 -3.42 -13.24
N GLU A 89 -8.92 -3.16 -13.58
CA GLU A 89 -9.65 -3.72 -14.72
C GLU A 89 -9.76 -5.27 -14.73
N LYS A 90 -9.40 -5.93 -13.62
CA LYS A 90 -9.55 -7.39 -13.42
C LYS A 90 -10.97 -7.74 -12.99
N ILE A 91 -11.89 -7.76 -13.97
CA ILE A 91 -13.34 -7.96 -13.74
C ILE A 91 -13.73 -9.35 -13.19
N TYR A 92 -12.86 -10.35 -13.31
CA TYR A 92 -13.12 -11.73 -12.90
C TYR A 92 -12.34 -12.12 -11.64
N THR A 93 -13.00 -12.79 -10.69
CA THR A 93 -12.42 -13.25 -9.42
C THR A 93 -13.07 -14.58 -8.99
N TYR A 94 -12.30 -15.55 -8.53
CA TYR A 94 -12.85 -16.79 -7.96
C TYR A 94 -13.22 -16.64 -6.49
N SER A 95 -14.12 -17.52 -6.03
CA SER A 95 -14.50 -17.71 -4.63
C SER A 95 -14.67 -19.23 -4.40
N GLY A 96 -13.57 -19.96 -4.60
CA GLY A 96 -13.58 -21.39 -4.90
C GLY A 96 -14.23 -21.63 -6.26
N ASP A 97 -15.17 -22.58 -6.28
CA ASP A 97 -15.86 -23.09 -7.48
C ASP A 97 -16.84 -22.07 -8.13
N ILE A 98 -16.91 -20.87 -7.56
CA ILE A 98 -17.78 -19.75 -7.98
C ILE A 98 -16.93 -18.70 -8.70
N LEU A 99 -17.31 -18.34 -9.93
CA LEU A 99 -16.73 -17.19 -10.63
C LEU A 99 -17.58 -15.93 -10.38
N ILE A 100 -16.98 -14.89 -9.81
CA ILE A 100 -17.57 -13.55 -9.72
C ILE A 100 -17.12 -12.73 -10.92
N ALA A 101 -18.06 -12.03 -11.55
CA ALA A 101 -17.84 -11.18 -12.72
C ALA A 101 -18.42 -9.79 -12.49
N VAL A 102 -17.59 -8.75 -12.41
CA VAL A 102 -18.01 -7.36 -12.16
C VAL A 102 -18.10 -6.60 -13.49
N ASN A 103 -19.28 -6.09 -13.86
CA ASN A 103 -19.49 -5.44 -15.16
C ASN A 103 -18.67 -4.13 -15.30
N PRO A 104 -17.69 -4.02 -16.22
CA PRO A 104 -16.86 -2.82 -16.34
C PRO A 104 -17.55 -1.62 -17.01
N PHE A 105 -18.72 -1.81 -17.65
CA PHE A 105 -19.41 -0.80 -18.48
C PHE A 105 -18.56 -0.20 -19.64
N GLN A 106 -17.45 -0.85 -20.01
CA GLN A 106 -16.61 -0.53 -21.16
C GLN A 106 -16.13 -1.83 -21.82
N GLU A 107 -15.77 -1.78 -23.11
CA GLU A 107 -15.17 -2.92 -23.80
C GLU A 107 -13.69 -3.07 -23.39
N LEU A 108 -13.28 -4.30 -23.07
CA LEU A 108 -11.90 -4.65 -22.74
C LEU A 108 -11.33 -5.51 -23.89
N PRO A 109 -10.59 -4.93 -24.86
CA PRO A 109 -10.27 -5.61 -26.11
C PRO A 109 -9.46 -6.89 -25.91
N ASP A 110 -8.33 -6.80 -25.20
CA ASP A 110 -7.36 -7.89 -25.00
C ASP A 110 -7.92 -9.09 -24.19
N LEU A 111 -9.12 -8.98 -23.62
CA LEU A 111 -9.70 -9.97 -22.70
C LEU A 111 -10.42 -11.11 -23.41
N TYR A 112 -11.05 -10.84 -24.56
CA TYR A 112 -11.92 -11.79 -25.27
C TYR A 112 -11.39 -12.21 -26.66
N ASP A 113 -10.07 -12.07 -26.86
CA ASP A 113 -9.38 -12.41 -28.09
C ASP A 113 -9.15 -13.91 -28.28
N ALA A 114 -9.00 -14.34 -29.54
CA ALA A 114 -8.69 -15.73 -29.89
C ALA A 114 -7.38 -16.22 -29.26
N SER A 115 -6.39 -15.33 -29.08
CA SER A 115 -5.14 -15.65 -28.37
C SER A 115 -5.40 -16.01 -26.90
N LYS A 116 -6.34 -15.36 -26.22
CA LYS A 116 -6.77 -15.75 -24.87
C LYS A 116 -7.56 -17.06 -24.89
N MET A 117 -8.34 -17.34 -25.93
CA MET A 117 -9.04 -18.62 -26.05
C MET A 117 -8.07 -19.81 -26.18
N GLU A 118 -6.94 -19.67 -26.89
CA GLU A 118 -5.92 -20.72 -26.93
C GLU A 118 -5.09 -20.81 -25.63
N GLU A 119 -4.91 -19.72 -24.89
CA GLU A 119 -4.20 -19.70 -23.60
C GLU A 119 -4.92 -20.51 -22.51
N TYR A 120 -6.26 -20.42 -22.43
CA TYR A 120 -7.07 -21.14 -21.43
C TYR A 120 -7.36 -22.62 -21.78
N LYS A 121 -7.06 -23.04 -23.01
CA LYS A 121 -7.47 -24.31 -23.59
C LYS A 121 -6.80 -25.52 -22.96
N GLY A 122 -7.60 -26.39 -22.35
CA GLY A 122 -7.12 -27.60 -21.66
C GLY A 122 -6.35 -27.33 -20.38
N VAL A 123 -6.36 -26.09 -19.86
CA VAL A 123 -5.62 -25.71 -18.65
C VAL A 123 -6.50 -25.91 -17.41
N PRO A 124 -6.05 -26.69 -16.40
CA PRO A 124 -6.80 -26.86 -15.15
C PRO A 124 -7.15 -25.54 -14.45
N LEU A 125 -8.33 -25.51 -13.84
CA LEU A 125 -8.83 -24.38 -13.05
C LEU A 125 -7.81 -23.93 -11.98
N GLY A 126 -7.72 -22.63 -11.73
CA GLY A 126 -6.80 -22.03 -10.75
C GLY A 126 -5.33 -21.92 -11.18
N LYS A 127 -4.90 -22.48 -12.32
CA LYS A 127 -3.52 -22.29 -12.84
C LYS A 127 -3.30 -20.98 -13.60
N LEU A 128 -4.36 -20.40 -14.13
CA LEU A 128 -4.38 -19.11 -14.81
C LEU A 128 -5.27 -18.13 -14.04
N SER A 129 -5.15 -16.84 -14.34
CA SER A 129 -6.02 -15.80 -13.79
C SER A 129 -7.51 -16.13 -14.01
N PRO A 130 -8.43 -15.64 -13.15
CA PRO A 130 -9.84 -16.00 -13.24
C PRO A 130 -10.46 -15.55 -14.55
N HIS A 131 -11.19 -16.45 -15.21
CA HIS A 131 -11.86 -16.12 -16.47
C HIS A 131 -13.07 -17.02 -16.73
N VAL A 132 -14.05 -16.49 -17.47
CA VAL A 132 -15.22 -17.26 -17.94
C VAL A 132 -14.82 -18.45 -18.83
N PHE A 133 -13.72 -18.31 -19.59
CA PHE A 133 -13.17 -19.39 -20.43
C PHE A 133 -12.68 -20.59 -19.60
N ALA A 134 -12.07 -20.38 -18.43
CA ALA A 134 -11.60 -21.48 -17.58
C ALA A 134 -12.74 -22.34 -17.01
N ILE A 135 -13.90 -21.73 -16.73
CA ILE A 135 -15.12 -22.45 -16.32
C ILE A 135 -15.66 -23.26 -17.50
N ALA A 136 -15.77 -22.66 -18.69
CA ALA A 136 -16.22 -23.38 -19.89
C ALA A 136 -15.27 -24.53 -20.29
N ASP A 137 -13.96 -24.33 -20.17
CA ASP A 137 -12.93 -25.34 -20.45
C ASP A 137 -13.02 -26.54 -19.50
N THR A 138 -13.22 -26.27 -18.22
CA THR A 138 -13.32 -27.30 -17.18
C THR A 138 -14.64 -28.07 -17.30
N ALA A 139 -15.77 -27.38 -17.48
CA ALA A 139 -17.06 -27.98 -17.77
C ALA A 139 -17.02 -28.89 -19.02
N TYR A 140 -16.43 -28.43 -20.13
CA TYR A 140 -16.28 -29.23 -21.34
C TYR A 140 -15.38 -30.46 -21.12
N ARG A 141 -14.24 -30.30 -20.43
CA ARG A 141 -13.35 -31.43 -20.10
C ARG A 141 -14.01 -32.47 -19.20
N GLU A 142 -14.75 -32.05 -18.18
CA GLU A 142 -15.44 -32.99 -17.27
C GLU A 142 -16.58 -33.74 -17.97
N MET A 143 -17.36 -33.06 -18.80
CA MET A 143 -18.35 -33.71 -19.66
C MET A 143 -17.71 -34.78 -20.55
N VAL A 144 -16.58 -34.47 -21.20
CA VAL A 144 -15.89 -35.41 -22.11
C VAL A 144 -15.20 -36.55 -21.35
N ASN A 145 -14.63 -36.29 -20.17
CA ASN A 145 -13.85 -37.27 -19.41
C ASN A 145 -14.72 -38.19 -18.53
N GLU A 146 -15.75 -37.64 -17.87
CA GLU A 146 -16.61 -38.37 -16.93
C GLU A 146 -17.93 -38.84 -17.58
N GLY A 147 -18.32 -38.28 -18.72
CA GLY A 147 -19.60 -38.56 -19.37
C GLY A 147 -20.82 -38.01 -18.61
N LYS A 148 -20.60 -37.13 -17.63
CA LYS A 148 -21.65 -36.39 -16.92
C LYS A 148 -22.20 -35.26 -17.78
N SER A 149 -23.45 -34.89 -17.55
CA SER A 149 -24.00 -33.61 -18.03
C SER A 149 -23.71 -32.50 -17.02
N ILE A 150 -23.51 -31.28 -17.51
CA ILE A 150 -23.06 -30.12 -16.74
C ILE A 150 -24.11 -29.01 -16.84
N SER A 151 -24.29 -28.19 -15.81
CA SER A 151 -25.01 -26.93 -15.91
C SER A 151 -24.13 -25.76 -15.49
N ILE A 152 -24.33 -24.59 -16.12
CA ILE A 152 -23.58 -23.36 -15.83
C ILE A 152 -24.61 -22.26 -15.54
N LEU A 153 -24.72 -21.86 -14.28
CA LEU A 153 -25.74 -20.96 -13.79
C LEU A 153 -25.21 -19.53 -13.73
N VAL A 154 -25.62 -18.70 -14.68
CA VAL A 154 -25.29 -17.28 -14.78
C VAL A 154 -26.40 -16.46 -14.13
N SER A 155 -26.07 -15.76 -13.05
CA SER A 155 -27.04 -15.09 -12.17
C SER A 155 -26.52 -13.74 -11.66
N GLY A 156 -27.42 -12.86 -11.20
CA GLY A 156 -27.09 -11.49 -10.78
C GLY A 156 -28.20 -10.48 -11.13
N GLU A 157 -28.02 -9.22 -10.74
CA GLU A 157 -29.01 -8.15 -10.98
C GLU A 157 -29.24 -7.86 -12.48
N SER A 158 -30.26 -7.08 -12.81
CA SER A 158 -30.38 -6.52 -14.17
C SER A 158 -29.31 -5.45 -14.40
N GLY A 159 -28.71 -5.42 -15.60
CA GLY A 159 -27.54 -4.61 -15.92
C GLY A 159 -26.20 -5.16 -15.41
N ALA A 160 -26.17 -6.28 -14.66
CA ALA A 160 -24.94 -6.86 -14.12
C ALA A 160 -24.05 -7.60 -15.14
N GLY A 161 -24.39 -7.63 -16.43
CA GLY A 161 -23.56 -8.26 -17.47
C GLY A 161 -23.78 -9.77 -17.71
N LYS A 162 -24.86 -10.36 -17.18
CA LYS A 162 -25.20 -11.79 -17.35
C LYS A 162 -25.16 -12.24 -18.82
N THR A 163 -25.93 -11.59 -19.68
CA THR A 163 -26.13 -12.01 -21.08
C THR A 163 -24.85 -11.92 -21.92
N GLU A 164 -24.01 -10.92 -21.68
CA GLU A 164 -22.66 -10.83 -22.28
C GLU A 164 -21.72 -11.92 -21.74
N THR A 165 -21.77 -12.22 -20.44
CA THR A 165 -21.00 -13.33 -19.86
C THR A 165 -21.40 -14.68 -20.47
N THR A 166 -22.71 -14.91 -20.63
CA THR A 166 -23.28 -16.06 -21.35
C THR A 166 -22.82 -16.09 -22.82
N LYS A 167 -22.81 -14.96 -23.52
CA LYS A 167 -22.35 -14.83 -24.92
C LYS A 167 -20.87 -15.19 -25.07
N MET A 168 -20.00 -14.77 -24.15
CA MET A 168 -18.58 -15.13 -24.15
C MET A 168 -18.34 -16.61 -23.78
N LEU A 169 -19.14 -17.15 -22.84
CA LEU A 169 -19.14 -18.58 -22.51
C LEU A 169 -19.48 -19.45 -23.73
N MET A 170 -20.56 -19.11 -24.46
CA MET A 170 -20.99 -19.80 -25.68
C MET A 170 -19.92 -19.71 -26.79
N ARG A 171 -19.31 -18.53 -26.98
CA ARG A 171 -18.24 -18.31 -27.97
C ARG A 171 -17.01 -19.20 -27.71
N TYR A 172 -16.64 -19.42 -26.45
CA TYR A 172 -15.54 -20.30 -26.09
C TYR A 172 -15.87 -21.79 -26.27
N LEU A 173 -17.07 -22.23 -25.88
CA LEU A 173 -17.52 -23.61 -26.13
C LEU A 173 -17.54 -23.94 -27.63
N ALA A 174 -17.89 -22.96 -28.48
CA ALA A 174 -17.79 -23.12 -29.94
C ALA A 174 -16.33 -23.29 -30.42
N TYR A 175 -15.41 -22.45 -29.91
CA TYR A 175 -13.99 -22.48 -30.25
C TYR A 175 -13.32 -23.84 -29.96
N LEU A 176 -13.66 -24.47 -28.82
CA LEU A 176 -13.15 -25.79 -28.44
C LEU A 176 -13.55 -26.88 -29.44
N VAL A 177 -14.84 -26.93 -29.81
CA VAL A 177 -15.39 -27.95 -30.72
C VAL A 177 -14.79 -27.83 -32.13
N GLY A 178 -14.51 -26.60 -32.58
CA GLY A 178 -13.84 -26.28 -33.84
C GLY A 178 -12.52 -27.00 -34.08
N HIS A 179 -11.75 -27.26 -33.02
CA HIS A 179 -10.36 -27.71 -33.14
C HIS A 179 -10.16 -29.24 -33.12
N THR A 180 -11.21 -30.03 -32.91
CA THR A 180 -11.10 -31.50 -32.79
C THR A 180 -10.93 -32.26 -34.12
N GLY A 181 -11.03 -31.58 -35.27
CA GLY A 181 -11.02 -32.18 -36.61
C GLY A 181 -9.63 -32.37 -37.23
N SER A 182 -9.05 -33.57 -37.14
CA SER A 182 -7.72 -33.90 -37.71
C SER A 182 -7.77 -34.27 -39.21
N GLY A 183 -7.92 -33.26 -40.07
CA GLY A 183 -7.77 -33.36 -41.54
C GLY A 183 -7.09 -32.11 -42.13
N GLY A 184 -6.33 -32.25 -43.22
CA GLY A 184 -5.46 -31.19 -43.75
C GLY A 184 -6.17 -30.08 -44.54
N ARG A 185 -6.83 -29.14 -43.84
CA ARG A 185 -7.27 -27.82 -44.37
C ARG A 185 -6.77 -26.71 -43.45
N SER A 186 -6.64 -25.48 -43.96
CA SER A 186 -6.12 -24.33 -43.20
C SER A 186 -6.99 -24.01 -41.99
N ILE A 187 -6.40 -23.40 -40.96
CA ILE A 187 -7.10 -23.08 -39.71
C ILE A 187 -8.29 -22.17 -40.01
N GLU A 188 -8.11 -21.12 -40.83
CA GLU A 188 -9.19 -20.22 -41.26
C GLU A 188 -10.33 -20.97 -41.97
N GLN A 189 -10.04 -21.95 -42.84
CA GLN A 189 -11.09 -22.73 -43.50
C GLN A 189 -11.78 -23.74 -42.59
N LYS A 190 -11.09 -24.26 -41.55
CA LYS A 190 -11.75 -25.11 -40.53
C LYS A 190 -12.55 -24.32 -39.53
N VAL A 191 -12.04 -23.15 -39.12
CA VAL A 191 -12.80 -22.17 -38.33
C VAL A 191 -14.04 -21.84 -39.14
N LEU A 192 -13.94 -21.41 -40.41
CA LEU A 192 -15.13 -21.22 -41.24
C LEU A 192 -16.01 -22.47 -41.41
N GLU A 193 -15.48 -23.68 -41.62
CA GLU A 193 -16.29 -24.87 -41.94
C GLU A 193 -16.92 -25.54 -40.68
N VAL A 194 -16.32 -25.36 -39.51
CA VAL A 194 -16.92 -25.78 -38.23
C VAL A 194 -17.75 -24.66 -37.61
N ASP A 195 -17.40 -23.38 -37.79
CA ASP A 195 -18.32 -22.25 -37.59
C ASP A 195 -19.57 -22.47 -38.45
N LEU A 196 -19.44 -22.85 -39.73
CA LEU A 196 -20.58 -23.14 -40.61
C LEU A 196 -21.44 -24.32 -40.12
N LYS A 197 -20.89 -25.23 -39.30
CA LYS A 197 -21.65 -26.33 -38.66
C LYS A 197 -22.19 -25.97 -37.28
N LEU A 198 -21.50 -25.14 -36.50
CA LEU A 198 -22.02 -24.59 -35.24
C LEU A 198 -22.98 -23.41 -35.46
N MET A 199 -22.98 -22.79 -36.64
CA MET A 199 -24.02 -21.91 -37.18
C MET A 199 -25.31 -22.66 -37.54
N ILE A 200 -25.29 -24.00 -37.51
CA ILE A 200 -26.48 -24.85 -37.56
C ILE A 200 -26.90 -25.19 -36.13
N CYS A 201 -26.00 -25.78 -35.33
CA CYS A 201 -26.28 -26.14 -33.94
C CYS A 201 -26.44 -24.95 -32.98
N THR A 202 -26.32 -23.71 -33.46
CA THR A 202 -26.76 -22.49 -32.76
C THR A 202 -27.47 -21.54 -33.74
N PRO A 203 -28.74 -21.16 -33.48
CA PRO A 203 -29.38 -20.01 -34.13
C PRO A 203 -28.74 -18.68 -33.68
N LEU A 204 -27.78 -18.75 -32.76
CA LEU A 204 -27.04 -17.63 -32.19
C LEU A 204 -25.89 -17.17 -33.11
N ALA A 205 -25.19 -18.07 -33.82
CA ALA A 205 -23.96 -17.72 -34.53
C ALA A 205 -24.17 -17.13 -35.94
N ARG A 206 -25.25 -17.48 -36.66
CA ARG A 206 -25.57 -16.88 -37.98
C ARG A 206 -25.77 -15.36 -37.93
N ILE A 207 -26.05 -14.82 -36.74
CA ILE A 207 -26.38 -13.41 -36.49
C ILE A 207 -25.13 -12.61 -36.04
N VAL A 208 -24.20 -13.27 -35.34
CA VAL A 208 -23.01 -12.65 -34.74
C VAL A 208 -21.92 -12.34 -35.79
N ALA A 209 -21.94 -12.98 -36.95
CA ALA A 209 -20.95 -12.81 -38.03
C ALA A 209 -20.99 -11.44 -38.78
N GLY A 210 -21.64 -10.42 -38.21
CA GLY A 210 -21.72 -9.07 -38.79
C GLY A 210 -22.23 -7.98 -37.84
N THR A 211 -23.00 -8.35 -36.80
CA THR A 211 -23.49 -7.42 -35.77
C THR A 211 -23.48 -8.09 -34.40
N GLY A 212 -22.90 -7.44 -33.39
CA GLY A 212 -22.61 -8.03 -32.06
C GLY A 212 -23.81 -8.31 -31.14
N GLN A 213 -25.02 -8.50 -31.69
CA GLN A 213 -26.24 -8.74 -30.92
C GLN A 213 -26.46 -10.24 -30.64
N SER A 214 -26.82 -10.58 -29.41
CA SER A 214 -27.45 -11.87 -29.08
C SER A 214 -28.89 -11.92 -29.60
N ASN A 215 -29.46 -13.14 -29.71
CA ASN A 215 -30.69 -13.49 -30.43
C ASN A 215 -31.76 -12.36 -30.53
N PRO A 216 -31.76 -11.56 -31.62
CA PRO A 216 -32.62 -10.38 -31.75
C PRO A 216 -34.12 -10.72 -31.80
N VAL A 217 -34.49 -11.96 -32.12
CA VAL A 217 -35.90 -12.40 -32.08
C VAL A 217 -36.36 -12.58 -30.63
N LEU A 218 -35.61 -13.32 -29.81
CA LEU A 218 -35.96 -13.48 -28.39
C LEU A 218 -35.73 -12.20 -27.58
N GLU A 219 -34.79 -11.34 -27.96
CA GLU A 219 -34.64 -10.03 -27.33
C GLU A 219 -35.79 -9.08 -27.70
N ALA A 220 -36.19 -8.99 -28.98
CA ALA A 220 -37.32 -8.15 -29.38
C ALA A 220 -38.63 -8.55 -28.68
N PHE A 221 -38.92 -9.84 -28.54
CA PHE A 221 -40.18 -10.35 -27.98
C PHE A 221 -40.11 -10.71 -26.48
N GLY A 222 -38.92 -10.69 -25.87
CA GLY A 222 -38.71 -11.13 -24.48
C GLY A 222 -37.94 -10.15 -23.59
N ASN A 223 -37.31 -9.11 -24.16
CA ASN A 223 -36.68 -8.05 -23.39
C ASN A 223 -37.52 -6.77 -23.42
N ALA A 224 -37.34 -5.94 -22.39
CA ALA A 224 -37.95 -4.63 -22.26
C ALA A 224 -37.00 -3.66 -21.53
N LYS A 225 -37.29 -2.36 -21.61
CA LYS A 225 -36.64 -1.34 -20.79
C LYS A 225 -37.26 -1.30 -19.40
N THR A 226 -36.43 -1.45 -18.37
CA THR A 226 -36.81 -1.31 -16.95
C THR A 226 -36.22 -0.05 -16.33
N VAL A 227 -36.58 0.25 -15.08
CA VAL A 227 -36.01 1.38 -14.32
C VAL A 227 -34.48 1.28 -14.19
N ARG A 228 -33.90 0.06 -14.16
CA ARG A 228 -32.47 -0.17 -13.90
C ARG A 228 -31.63 -0.53 -15.14
N ASN A 229 -32.24 -0.83 -16.28
CA ASN A 229 -31.56 -1.32 -17.48
C ASN A 229 -32.39 -1.08 -18.76
N ASN A 230 -31.75 -0.63 -19.85
CA ASN A 230 -32.41 -0.34 -21.13
C ASN A 230 -32.82 -1.58 -21.94
N ASN A 231 -32.11 -2.70 -21.79
CA ASN A 231 -32.40 -3.96 -22.47
C ASN A 231 -32.32 -5.10 -21.43
N SER A 232 -33.45 -5.45 -20.81
CA SER A 232 -33.55 -6.45 -19.75
C SER A 232 -34.49 -7.58 -20.16
N SER A 233 -33.99 -8.82 -20.20
CA SER A 233 -34.85 -10.00 -20.36
C SER A 233 -35.88 -10.09 -19.23
N ARG A 234 -37.14 -10.30 -19.60
CA ARG A 234 -38.29 -10.58 -18.73
C ARG A 234 -38.89 -11.98 -19.01
N PHE A 235 -38.02 -12.88 -19.47
CA PHE A 235 -38.16 -14.34 -19.45
C PHE A 235 -36.84 -14.95 -18.94
N GLY A 236 -36.90 -16.08 -18.24
CA GLY A 236 -35.72 -16.89 -17.90
C GLY A 236 -35.37 -17.84 -19.04
N LYS A 237 -34.07 -18.04 -19.32
CA LYS A 237 -33.59 -18.76 -20.50
C LYS A 237 -32.59 -19.85 -20.11
N PHE A 238 -32.94 -21.11 -20.38
CA PHE A 238 -32.02 -22.25 -20.28
C PHE A 238 -31.65 -22.73 -21.69
N VAL A 239 -30.36 -22.77 -22.00
CA VAL A 239 -29.82 -23.21 -23.30
C VAL A 239 -29.07 -24.51 -23.10
N GLU A 240 -29.66 -25.62 -23.56
CA GLU A 240 -29.06 -26.95 -23.52
C GLU A 240 -28.25 -27.16 -24.79
N ILE A 241 -26.92 -27.25 -24.68
CA ILE A 241 -26.05 -27.71 -25.76
C ILE A 241 -25.89 -29.22 -25.64
N GLN A 242 -26.24 -29.98 -26.67
CA GLN A 242 -26.21 -31.45 -26.66
C GLN A 242 -24.99 -31.95 -27.42
N PHE A 243 -24.29 -32.95 -26.89
CA PHE A 243 -23.04 -33.46 -27.45
C PHE A 243 -23.10 -34.94 -27.85
N ASP A 244 -22.29 -35.30 -28.85
CA ASP A 244 -22.01 -36.67 -29.25
C ASP A 244 -20.91 -37.30 -28.36
N ARG A 245 -20.68 -38.61 -28.52
CA ARG A 245 -19.65 -39.35 -27.76
C ARG A 245 -18.20 -38.95 -28.11
N GLY A 246 -18.00 -38.06 -29.08
CA GLY A 246 -16.71 -37.51 -29.49
C GLY A 246 -16.49 -36.06 -29.03
N GLY A 247 -17.38 -35.51 -28.18
CA GLY A 247 -17.30 -34.14 -27.69
C GLY A 247 -17.77 -33.07 -28.69
N ARG A 248 -18.45 -33.46 -29.77
CA ARG A 248 -18.96 -32.52 -30.79
C ARG A 248 -20.42 -32.19 -30.50
N ILE A 249 -20.87 -30.98 -30.82
CA ILE A 249 -22.28 -30.62 -30.66
C ILE A 249 -23.12 -31.41 -31.66
N SER A 250 -24.10 -32.19 -31.17
CA SER A 250 -25.06 -32.96 -31.98
C SER A 250 -26.41 -32.28 -32.13
N GLY A 251 -26.75 -31.35 -31.24
CA GLY A 251 -27.96 -30.53 -31.29
C GLY A 251 -27.99 -29.50 -30.16
N ALA A 252 -29.05 -28.71 -30.08
CA ALA A 252 -29.30 -27.84 -28.92
C ALA A 252 -30.79 -27.49 -28.73
N ALA A 253 -31.16 -27.14 -27.51
CA ALA A 253 -32.51 -26.71 -27.14
C ALA A 253 -32.49 -25.40 -26.34
N ILE A 254 -33.55 -24.59 -26.48
CA ILE A 254 -33.83 -23.43 -25.64
C ILE A 254 -35.15 -23.70 -24.90
N ARG A 255 -35.08 -23.72 -23.56
CA ARG A 255 -36.27 -23.73 -22.69
C ARG A 255 -36.45 -22.35 -22.08
N THR A 256 -37.65 -21.80 -22.22
CA THR A 256 -38.01 -20.50 -21.64
C THR A 256 -38.96 -20.67 -20.46
N TYR A 257 -38.77 -19.84 -19.44
CA TYR A 257 -39.52 -19.84 -18.19
C TYR A 257 -39.96 -18.42 -17.84
N LEU A 258 -40.97 -18.26 -16.98
CA LEU A 258 -41.25 -16.98 -16.29
C LEU A 258 -41.45 -15.74 -17.17
N LEU A 259 -42.05 -15.85 -18.37
CA LEU A 259 -42.40 -14.67 -19.19
C LEU A 259 -43.34 -13.72 -18.40
N GLU A 260 -42.95 -12.46 -18.26
CA GLU A 260 -43.70 -11.42 -17.53
C GLU A 260 -44.93 -10.97 -18.35
N ARG A 261 -45.98 -11.81 -18.36
CA ARG A 261 -47.21 -11.59 -19.16
C ARG A 261 -47.89 -10.26 -18.89
N SER A 262 -47.90 -9.79 -17.65
CA SER A 262 -48.57 -8.54 -17.24
C SER A 262 -48.03 -7.31 -17.98
N ARG A 263 -46.73 -7.28 -18.29
CA ARG A 263 -46.07 -6.19 -19.04
C ARG A 263 -46.73 -5.89 -20.39
N VAL A 264 -47.38 -6.87 -21.00
CA VAL A 264 -48.10 -6.72 -22.28
C VAL A 264 -49.22 -5.66 -22.17
N CYS A 265 -49.87 -5.53 -21.01
CA CYS A 265 -51.01 -4.64 -20.80
C CYS A 265 -50.80 -3.57 -19.72
N GLN A 266 -49.83 -3.77 -18.82
CA GLN A 266 -49.55 -2.90 -17.68
C GLN A 266 -48.07 -2.51 -17.64
N ILE A 267 -47.75 -1.22 -17.65
CA ILE A 267 -46.39 -0.68 -17.59
C ILE A 267 -46.27 0.25 -16.37
N SER A 268 -45.16 0.18 -15.64
CA SER A 268 -44.84 1.14 -14.57
C SER A 268 -44.14 2.39 -15.10
N ASP A 269 -44.22 3.50 -14.36
CA ASP A 269 -43.53 4.74 -14.70
C ASP A 269 -42.04 4.51 -15.02
N CYS A 270 -41.54 5.24 -16.00
CA CYS A 270 -40.19 5.13 -16.57
C CYS A 270 -39.82 3.79 -17.24
N GLU A 271 -40.68 2.77 -17.28
CA GLU A 271 -40.44 1.50 -17.99
C GLU A 271 -41.04 1.48 -19.41
N ARG A 272 -40.90 0.34 -20.12
CA ARG A 272 -41.59 0.04 -21.39
C ARG A 272 -42.27 -1.32 -21.40
N ASN A 273 -43.13 -1.50 -22.39
CA ASN A 273 -43.52 -2.82 -22.90
C ASN A 273 -42.32 -3.53 -23.58
N TYR A 274 -42.54 -4.75 -24.11
CA TYR A 274 -41.54 -5.46 -24.92
C TYR A 274 -41.12 -4.67 -26.17
N HIS A 275 -39.86 -4.79 -26.58
CA HIS A 275 -39.32 -3.96 -27.66
C HIS A 275 -40.09 -4.12 -28.98
N CYS A 276 -40.57 -5.32 -29.31
CA CYS A 276 -41.28 -5.66 -30.55
C CYS A 276 -42.44 -4.70 -30.90
N PHE A 277 -43.16 -4.16 -29.91
CA PHE A 277 -44.22 -3.18 -30.13
C PHE A 277 -43.68 -1.84 -30.65
N TYR A 278 -42.58 -1.35 -30.07
CA TYR A 278 -41.91 -0.11 -30.48
C TYR A 278 -41.19 -0.29 -31.83
N LEU A 279 -40.58 -1.47 -32.06
CA LEU A 279 -40.02 -1.84 -33.37
C LEU A 279 -41.08 -1.80 -34.47
N LEU A 280 -42.29 -2.31 -34.20
CA LEU A 280 -43.38 -2.33 -35.18
C LEU A 280 -43.98 -0.92 -35.42
N CYS A 281 -44.07 -0.08 -34.39
CA CYS A 281 -44.44 1.33 -34.56
C CYS A 281 -43.35 2.18 -35.25
N ALA A 282 -42.15 1.63 -35.44
CA ALA A 282 -41.03 2.23 -36.16
C ALA A 282 -40.69 1.46 -37.46
N ALA A 283 -41.61 0.61 -37.95
CA ALA A 283 -41.47 -0.11 -39.21
C ALA A 283 -41.57 0.85 -40.43
N PRO A 284 -41.25 0.39 -41.66
CA PRO A 284 -41.50 1.16 -42.87
C PRO A 284 -42.98 1.55 -43.01
N GLU A 285 -43.25 2.70 -43.63
CA GLU A 285 -44.60 3.28 -43.79
C GLU A 285 -45.60 2.28 -44.41
N GLU A 286 -45.15 1.45 -45.36
CA GLU A 286 -45.93 0.37 -45.98
C GLU A 286 -46.52 -0.63 -44.96
N GLU A 287 -45.76 -1.04 -43.93
CA GLU A 287 -46.25 -1.97 -42.90
C GLU A 287 -47.08 -1.23 -41.82
N ILE A 288 -46.78 0.05 -41.58
CA ILE A 288 -47.58 0.91 -40.66
C ILE A 288 -48.99 1.12 -41.21
N GLU A 289 -49.12 1.51 -42.49
CA GLU A 289 -50.43 1.67 -43.16
C GLU A 289 -51.19 0.33 -43.23
N LYS A 290 -50.52 -0.74 -43.66
CA LYS A 290 -51.09 -2.10 -43.78
C LYS A 290 -51.66 -2.64 -42.47
N PHE A 291 -51.04 -2.33 -41.33
CA PHE A 291 -51.53 -2.72 -40.01
C PHE A 291 -52.35 -1.62 -39.31
N LYS A 292 -52.68 -0.51 -39.98
CA LYS A 292 -53.44 0.65 -39.46
C LYS A 292 -52.83 1.28 -38.19
N LEU A 293 -51.50 1.21 -38.05
CA LEU A 293 -50.77 1.61 -36.85
C LEU A 293 -50.56 3.13 -36.76
N GLY A 294 -50.35 3.62 -35.55
CA GLY A 294 -50.08 5.03 -35.23
C GLY A 294 -48.83 5.22 -34.36
N ASN A 295 -48.63 6.42 -33.86
CA ASN A 295 -47.56 6.73 -32.90
C ASN A 295 -47.74 5.91 -31.62
N PRO A 296 -46.66 5.42 -30.95
CA PRO A 296 -46.79 4.68 -29.69
C PRO A 296 -47.68 5.33 -28.62
N LYS A 297 -47.75 6.68 -28.59
CA LYS A 297 -48.62 7.44 -27.66
C LYS A 297 -50.12 7.22 -27.85
N SER A 298 -50.58 6.76 -29.02
CA SER A 298 -51.99 6.49 -29.26
C SER A 298 -52.46 5.13 -28.77
N PHE A 299 -51.57 4.25 -28.28
CA PHE A 299 -51.92 2.91 -27.83
C PHE A 299 -51.89 2.80 -26.29
N HIS A 300 -53.00 2.39 -25.69
CA HIS A 300 -53.16 2.23 -24.24
C HIS A 300 -52.13 1.28 -23.62
N TYR A 301 -51.72 0.22 -24.33
CA TYR A 301 -50.67 -0.71 -23.89
C TYR A 301 -49.23 -0.18 -24.07
N LEU A 302 -49.04 1.05 -24.54
CA LEU A 302 -47.72 1.69 -24.71
C LEU A 302 -47.61 3.07 -24.05
N ASN A 303 -48.73 3.75 -23.81
CA ASN A 303 -48.77 5.15 -23.34
C ASN A 303 -48.87 5.35 -21.82
N GLN A 304 -48.80 4.25 -21.05
CA GLN A 304 -48.80 4.25 -19.58
C GLN A 304 -47.50 4.79 -18.95
N SER A 305 -46.47 5.11 -19.74
CA SER A 305 -45.25 5.76 -19.25
C SER A 305 -44.75 6.81 -20.26
N ASP A 306 -43.97 7.79 -19.81
CA ASP A 306 -43.38 8.80 -20.70
C ASP A 306 -42.20 8.29 -21.56
N CYS A 307 -41.80 7.02 -21.45
CA CYS A 307 -40.55 6.53 -22.03
C CYS A 307 -40.71 5.91 -23.43
N TYR A 308 -40.81 6.74 -24.46
CA TYR A 308 -41.01 6.29 -25.85
C TYR A 308 -39.72 6.08 -26.67
N GLU A 309 -38.63 6.82 -26.39
CA GLU A 309 -37.36 6.77 -27.15
C GLU A 309 -36.18 6.30 -26.28
N LEU A 310 -35.26 5.50 -26.84
CA LEU A 310 -34.11 4.94 -26.11
C LEU A 310 -32.84 5.72 -26.49
N ALA A 311 -32.09 6.17 -25.48
CA ALA A 311 -30.83 6.86 -25.72
C ALA A 311 -29.82 5.97 -26.46
N GLY A 312 -29.41 6.39 -27.66
CA GLY A 312 -28.42 5.69 -28.49
C GLY A 312 -28.94 4.49 -29.28
N VAL A 313 -30.26 4.20 -29.28
CA VAL A 313 -30.84 3.04 -29.97
C VAL A 313 -31.84 3.51 -31.04
N ASN A 314 -31.77 2.91 -32.23
CA ASN A 314 -32.69 3.21 -33.34
C ASN A 314 -33.62 2.00 -33.57
N ASP A 315 -34.88 2.15 -33.17
CA ASP A 315 -35.89 1.08 -33.22
C ASP A 315 -36.25 0.68 -34.67
N ALA A 316 -36.19 1.58 -35.65
CA ALA A 316 -36.41 1.26 -37.07
C ALA A 316 -35.29 0.38 -37.65
N ASN A 317 -34.03 0.64 -37.29
CA ASN A 317 -32.91 -0.22 -37.69
C ASN A 317 -32.97 -1.59 -37.00
N ASN A 318 -33.38 -1.63 -35.72
CA ASN A 318 -33.58 -2.87 -34.98
C ASN A 318 -34.73 -3.72 -35.56
N TYR A 319 -35.81 -3.11 -36.07
CA TYR A 319 -36.89 -3.82 -36.78
C TYR A 319 -36.34 -4.59 -38.00
N LEU A 320 -35.53 -3.92 -38.84
CA LEU A 320 -34.89 -4.56 -40.00
C LEU A 320 -33.93 -5.68 -39.60
N THR A 321 -33.15 -5.51 -38.53
CA THR A 321 -32.27 -6.57 -38.00
C THR A 321 -33.06 -7.76 -37.43
N THR A 322 -34.20 -7.50 -36.77
CA THR A 322 -35.09 -8.55 -36.25
C THR A 322 -35.71 -9.38 -37.38
N ARG A 323 -36.11 -8.77 -38.50
CA ARG A 323 -36.60 -9.52 -39.67
C ARG A 323 -35.53 -10.39 -40.32
N ARG A 324 -34.32 -9.85 -40.53
CA ARG A 324 -33.17 -10.65 -41.00
C ARG A 324 -32.86 -11.82 -40.07
N ALA A 325 -33.03 -11.65 -38.76
CA ALA A 325 -32.88 -12.72 -37.78
C ALA A 325 -34.01 -13.78 -37.89
N MET A 326 -35.25 -13.38 -38.20
CA MET A 326 -36.35 -14.30 -38.50
C MET A 326 -36.09 -15.11 -39.78
N ASP A 327 -35.61 -14.48 -40.86
CA ASP A 327 -35.19 -15.16 -42.10
C ASP A 327 -34.11 -16.21 -41.82
N ILE A 328 -33.11 -15.83 -41.01
CA ILE A 328 -31.98 -16.67 -40.58
C ILE A 328 -32.41 -17.94 -39.85
N VAL A 329 -33.46 -17.83 -39.02
CA VAL A 329 -34.10 -18.92 -38.25
C VAL A 329 -35.07 -19.75 -39.12
N GLY A 330 -35.36 -19.32 -40.36
CA GLY A 330 -36.29 -20.01 -41.25
C GLY A 330 -37.77 -19.72 -40.98
N ILE A 331 -38.08 -18.62 -40.29
CA ILE A 331 -39.45 -18.09 -40.19
C ILE A 331 -39.73 -17.35 -41.50
N ASN A 332 -40.58 -17.92 -42.35
CA ASN A 332 -40.82 -17.39 -43.69
C ASN A 332 -41.65 -16.10 -43.67
N GLU A 333 -41.63 -15.31 -44.76
CA GLU A 333 -42.31 -14.00 -44.85
C GLU A 333 -43.80 -14.03 -44.43
N LYS A 334 -44.53 -15.11 -44.72
CA LYS A 334 -45.95 -15.24 -44.34
C LYS A 334 -46.12 -15.50 -42.84
N GLU A 335 -45.16 -16.19 -42.22
CA GLU A 335 -45.10 -16.35 -40.77
C GLU A 335 -44.66 -15.04 -40.10
N GLN A 336 -43.68 -14.31 -40.65
CA GLN A 336 -43.30 -12.97 -40.17
C GLN A 336 -44.48 -12.00 -40.21
N GLU A 337 -45.21 -11.95 -41.33
CA GLU A 337 -46.41 -11.14 -41.44
C GLU A 337 -47.47 -11.55 -40.40
N ALA A 338 -47.72 -12.85 -40.21
CA ALA A 338 -48.66 -13.32 -39.19
C ALA A 338 -48.22 -12.93 -37.76
N ILE A 339 -46.93 -13.00 -37.45
CA ILE A 339 -46.36 -12.56 -36.16
C ILE A 339 -46.62 -11.05 -35.96
N PHE A 340 -46.23 -10.20 -36.91
CA PHE A 340 -46.41 -8.75 -36.78
C PHE A 340 -47.89 -8.34 -36.80
N ARG A 341 -48.74 -9.03 -37.56
CA ARG A 341 -50.19 -8.81 -37.58
C ARG A 341 -50.83 -9.12 -36.22
N ILE A 342 -50.34 -10.15 -35.51
CA ILE A 342 -50.77 -10.45 -34.13
C ILE A 342 -50.29 -9.38 -33.13
N ILE A 343 -49.04 -8.89 -33.27
CA ILE A 343 -48.53 -7.80 -32.43
C ILE A 343 -49.34 -6.51 -32.64
N ALA A 344 -49.69 -6.17 -33.89
CA ALA A 344 -50.61 -5.08 -34.21
C ALA A 344 -52.02 -5.32 -33.62
N ALA A 345 -52.57 -6.53 -33.76
CA ALA A 345 -53.89 -6.86 -33.19
C ALA A 345 -53.94 -6.66 -31.67
N ILE A 346 -52.86 -6.97 -30.95
CA ILE A 346 -52.72 -6.72 -29.50
C ILE A 346 -52.71 -5.22 -29.18
N LEU A 347 -52.03 -4.39 -29.99
CA LEU A 347 -52.03 -2.93 -29.80
C LEU A 347 -53.42 -2.33 -30.02
N HIS A 348 -54.14 -2.73 -31.07
CA HIS A 348 -55.52 -2.29 -31.29
C HIS A 348 -56.47 -2.83 -30.22
N LEU A 349 -56.28 -4.06 -29.75
CA LEU A 349 -57.09 -4.66 -28.67
C LEU A 349 -57.00 -3.87 -27.36
N GLY A 350 -55.86 -3.25 -27.07
CA GLY A 350 -55.70 -2.40 -25.88
C GLY A 350 -56.51 -1.10 -25.90
N ASN A 351 -56.87 -0.60 -27.08
CA ASN A 351 -57.68 0.62 -27.25
C ASN A 351 -59.20 0.36 -27.27
N ILE A 352 -59.64 -0.87 -26.97
CA ILE A 352 -61.06 -1.17 -26.80
C ILE A 352 -61.44 -0.78 -25.37
N ASP A 353 -62.17 0.33 -25.26
CA ASP A 353 -62.78 0.84 -24.03
C ASP A 353 -64.26 0.49 -23.95
N PHE A 354 -64.74 0.27 -22.72
CA PHE A 354 -66.10 -0.15 -22.41
C PHE A 354 -66.83 0.90 -21.57
N GLU A 355 -68.13 1.08 -21.83
CA GLU A 355 -69.04 1.91 -21.04
C GLU A 355 -70.11 1.03 -20.35
N ASN A 356 -70.74 1.55 -19.29
CA ASN A 356 -71.74 0.82 -18.51
C ASN A 356 -73.16 1.18 -18.97
N GLU A 357 -73.92 0.22 -19.50
CA GLU A 357 -75.35 0.38 -19.79
C GLU A 357 -76.14 -0.78 -19.14
N ASP A 358 -77.00 -0.45 -18.18
CA ASP A 358 -77.80 -1.39 -17.38
C ASP A 358 -77.01 -2.58 -16.78
N ASP A 359 -75.86 -2.29 -16.16
CA ASP A 359 -74.88 -3.25 -15.60
C ASP A 359 -74.23 -4.20 -16.64
N ASN A 360 -74.27 -3.85 -17.92
CA ASN A 360 -73.56 -4.53 -19.01
C ASN A 360 -72.43 -3.66 -19.56
N ALA A 361 -71.31 -4.29 -19.94
CA ALA A 361 -70.29 -3.69 -20.77
C ALA A 361 -70.74 -3.59 -22.23
N LEU A 362 -70.62 -2.40 -22.82
CA LEU A 362 -70.72 -2.17 -24.27
C LEU A 362 -69.51 -1.39 -24.78
N VAL A 363 -69.18 -1.53 -26.06
CA VAL A 363 -68.05 -0.82 -26.69
C VAL A 363 -68.37 0.68 -26.82
N LYS A 364 -67.62 1.49 -26.08
CA LYS A 364 -67.93 2.90 -25.76
C LYS A 364 -68.02 3.83 -26.98
N ASP A 365 -66.87 4.14 -27.59
CA ASP A 365 -66.75 5.13 -28.65
C ASP A 365 -66.67 4.48 -30.05
N GLU A 366 -67.00 5.24 -31.11
CA GLU A 366 -66.70 4.83 -32.49
C GLU A 366 -65.20 4.54 -32.72
N GLN A 367 -64.30 5.17 -31.95
CA GLN A 367 -62.88 4.82 -31.94
C GLN A 367 -62.64 3.41 -31.37
N ALA A 368 -63.30 3.05 -30.26
CA ALA A 368 -63.20 1.70 -29.69
C ALA A 368 -63.81 0.65 -30.63
N LYS A 369 -64.87 0.99 -31.37
CA LYS A 369 -65.44 0.12 -32.44
C LYS A 369 -64.49 -0.04 -33.63
N PHE A 370 -63.83 1.03 -34.07
CA PHE A 370 -62.78 0.96 -35.10
C PHE A 370 -61.62 0.06 -34.66
N HIS A 371 -61.21 0.14 -33.39
CA HIS A 371 -60.19 -0.74 -32.81
C HIS A 371 -60.66 -2.19 -32.73
N LEU A 372 -61.90 -2.47 -32.28
CA LEU A 372 -62.52 -3.81 -32.29
C LEU A 372 -62.56 -4.42 -33.71
N GLN A 373 -63.08 -3.67 -34.69
CA GLN A 373 -63.13 -4.10 -36.09
C GLN A 373 -61.73 -4.38 -36.64
N THR A 374 -60.76 -3.50 -36.37
CA THR A 374 -59.37 -3.69 -36.82
C THR A 374 -58.72 -4.91 -36.14
N THR A 375 -58.93 -5.13 -34.84
CA THR A 375 -58.45 -6.35 -34.16
C THR A 375 -59.08 -7.62 -34.76
N ALA A 376 -60.37 -7.59 -35.09
CA ALA A 376 -61.04 -8.73 -35.74
C ALA A 376 -60.51 -9.01 -37.15
N GLU A 377 -60.30 -7.96 -37.97
CA GLU A 377 -59.64 -8.08 -39.29
C GLU A 377 -58.23 -8.69 -39.16
N LEU A 378 -57.40 -8.18 -38.24
CA LEU A 378 -56.01 -8.61 -38.06
C LEU A 378 -55.90 -10.05 -37.52
N LEU A 379 -56.81 -10.46 -36.62
CA LEU A 379 -56.94 -11.84 -36.14
C LEU A 379 -57.72 -12.75 -37.10
N MET A 380 -58.33 -12.20 -38.14
CA MET A 380 -59.14 -12.89 -39.15
C MET A 380 -60.29 -13.72 -38.54
N CYS A 381 -60.94 -13.15 -37.52
CA CYS A 381 -62.11 -13.69 -36.83
C CYS A 381 -63.34 -12.77 -36.99
N ASP A 382 -64.51 -13.25 -36.59
CA ASP A 382 -65.76 -12.49 -36.68
C ASP A 382 -65.81 -11.36 -35.61
N PRO A 383 -66.06 -10.08 -35.99
CA PRO A 383 -66.08 -8.96 -35.04
C PRO A 383 -67.15 -9.09 -33.95
N GLN A 384 -68.31 -9.66 -34.27
CA GLN A 384 -69.42 -9.79 -33.31
C GLN A 384 -69.13 -10.90 -32.29
N SER A 385 -68.47 -11.97 -32.72
CA SER A 385 -67.94 -13.04 -31.86
C SER A 385 -66.79 -12.54 -30.97
N LEU A 386 -65.96 -11.61 -31.45
CA LEU A 386 -64.95 -10.93 -30.63
C LEU A 386 -65.60 -10.04 -29.55
N GLU A 387 -66.61 -9.26 -29.90
CA GLU A 387 -67.38 -8.46 -28.94
C GLU A 387 -68.05 -9.33 -27.87
N ASP A 388 -68.70 -10.44 -28.27
CA ASP A 388 -69.29 -11.42 -27.36
C ASP A 388 -68.24 -12.05 -26.43
N ALA A 389 -67.06 -12.41 -26.92
CA ALA A 389 -65.97 -13.01 -26.13
C ALA A 389 -65.29 -12.01 -25.16
N LEU A 390 -65.46 -10.70 -25.37
CA LEU A 390 -65.00 -9.66 -24.47
C LEU A 390 -66.05 -9.27 -23.43
N CYS A 391 -67.31 -9.13 -23.82
CA CYS A 391 -68.37 -8.53 -23.00
C CYS A 391 -69.29 -9.55 -22.31
N LYS A 392 -69.28 -10.82 -22.71
CA LYS A 392 -70.13 -11.89 -22.14
C LYS A 392 -69.26 -13.04 -21.63
N ARG A 393 -69.80 -13.82 -20.70
CA ARG A 393 -69.13 -15.00 -20.14
C ARG A 393 -70.08 -16.18 -19.98
N VAL A 394 -69.61 -17.35 -20.37
CA VAL A 394 -70.34 -18.62 -20.37
C VAL A 394 -70.04 -19.37 -19.07
N MET A 395 -71.04 -19.47 -18.19
CA MET A 395 -70.97 -20.28 -16.97
C MET A 395 -71.65 -21.62 -17.20
N ILE A 396 -70.83 -22.66 -17.39
CA ILE A 396 -71.28 -24.05 -17.44
C ILE A 396 -71.55 -24.50 -16.00
N THR A 397 -72.83 -24.66 -15.66
CA THR A 397 -73.25 -25.36 -14.43
C THR A 397 -73.53 -26.83 -14.75
N PRO A 398 -73.70 -27.72 -13.75
CA PRO A 398 -74.04 -29.12 -14.00
C PRO A 398 -75.42 -29.35 -14.67
N GLU A 399 -76.27 -28.32 -14.69
CA GLU A 399 -77.67 -28.39 -15.14
C GLU A 399 -77.90 -27.53 -16.41
N GLU A 400 -77.35 -26.31 -16.46
CA GLU A 400 -77.50 -25.39 -17.60
C GLU A 400 -76.21 -24.61 -17.96
N VAL A 401 -76.11 -24.17 -19.21
CA VAL A 401 -75.05 -23.30 -19.73
C VAL A 401 -75.55 -21.86 -19.81
N ILE A 402 -75.19 -21.04 -18.82
CA ILE A 402 -75.72 -19.68 -18.65
C ILE A 402 -74.75 -18.67 -19.27
N LYS A 403 -75.19 -17.91 -20.28
CA LYS A 403 -74.48 -16.71 -20.75
C LYS A 403 -74.84 -15.51 -19.86
N LYS A 404 -73.86 -14.89 -19.22
CA LYS A 404 -74.03 -13.67 -18.42
C LYS A 404 -73.17 -12.55 -18.99
N SER A 405 -73.69 -11.34 -19.09
CA SER A 405 -72.90 -10.14 -19.36
C SER A 405 -71.87 -9.88 -18.24
N LEU A 406 -70.74 -9.32 -18.65
CA LEU A 406 -69.74 -8.74 -17.76
C LEU A 406 -70.02 -7.25 -17.57
N ASP A 407 -69.58 -6.72 -16.43
CA ASP A 407 -69.46 -5.28 -16.18
C ASP A 407 -68.23 -4.72 -16.92
N PRO A 408 -68.10 -3.39 -17.11
CA PRO A 408 -66.98 -2.80 -17.86
C PRO A 408 -65.59 -3.13 -17.31
N LEU A 409 -65.44 -3.31 -15.99
CA LEU A 409 -64.16 -3.73 -15.40
C LEU A 409 -63.89 -5.21 -15.70
N GLY A 410 -64.92 -6.07 -15.60
CA GLY A 410 -64.87 -7.45 -16.05
C GLY A 410 -64.51 -7.61 -17.53
N ALA A 411 -65.05 -6.76 -18.41
CA ALA A 411 -64.75 -6.74 -19.84
C ALA A 411 -63.32 -6.24 -20.13
N ALA A 412 -62.85 -5.20 -19.43
CA ALA A 412 -61.46 -4.75 -19.51
C ALA A 412 -60.47 -5.84 -19.04
N VAL A 413 -60.80 -6.59 -17.97
CA VAL A 413 -60.02 -7.75 -17.53
C VAL A 413 -60.06 -8.91 -18.55
N SER A 414 -61.18 -9.09 -19.26
CA SER A 414 -61.30 -10.06 -20.38
C SER A 414 -60.38 -9.67 -21.56
N ARG A 415 -60.44 -8.41 -21.99
CA ARG A 415 -59.57 -7.80 -23.03
C ARG A 415 -58.08 -7.98 -22.73
N ASP A 416 -57.69 -7.64 -21.50
CA ASP A 416 -56.35 -7.82 -20.97
C ASP A 416 -55.93 -9.31 -20.93
N GLY A 417 -56.84 -10.21 -20.52
CA GLY A 417 -56.61 -11.65 -20.50
C GLY A 417 -56.39 -12.25 -21.89
N LEU A 418 -57.18 -11.80 -22.87
CA LEU A 418 -57.02 -12.16 -24.29
C LEU A 418 -55.64 -11.75 -24.81
N ALA A 419 -55.25 -10.49 -24.61
CA ALA A 419 -53.94 -9.96 -25.02
C ALA A 419 -52.77 -10.75 -24.40
N LYS A 420 -52.81 -10.98 -23.08
CA LYS A 420 -51.79 -11.76 -22.33
C LYS A 420 -51.70 -13.21 -22.83
N THR A 421 -52.83 -13.81 -23.20
CA THR A 421 -52.89 -15.19 -23.69
C THR A 421 -52.34 -15.30 -25.11
N ILE A 422 -52.75 -14.43 -26.04
CA ILE A 422 -52.25 -14.40 -27.42
C ILE A 422 -50.73 -14.18 -27.42
N TYR A 423 -50.22 -13.20 -26.67
CA TYR A 423 -48.78 -12.93 -26.58
C TYR A 423 -48.00 -14.13 -26.01
N SER A 424 -48.50 -14.76 -24.95
CA SER A 424 -47.84 -15.94 -24.36
C SER A 424 -47.86 -17.17 -25.28
N ARG A 425 -48.88 -17.35 -26.13
CA ARG A 425 -48.92 -18.42 -27.14
C ARG A 425 -47.94 -18.13 -28.28
N LEU A 426 -47.91 -16.90 -28.78
CA LEU A 426 -46.98 -16.44 -29.82
C LEU A 426 -45.52 -16.60 -29.39
N PHE A 427 -45.17 -16.21 -28.16
CA PHE A 427 -43.82 -16.35 -27.62
C PHE A 427 -43.39 -17.82 -27.52
N ASN A 428 -44.27 -18.71 -27.04
CA ASN A 428 -43.99 -20.14 -27.00
C ASN A 428 -43.76 -20.72 -28.41
N TRP A 429 -44.62 -20.36 -29.38
CA TRP A 429 -44.46 -20.79 -30.77
C TRP A 429 -43.14 -20.31 -31.40
N LEU A 430 -42.69 -19.10 -31.09
CA LEU A 430 -41.38 -18.59 -31.52
C LEU A 430 -40.24 -19.45 -30.94
N VAL A 431 -40.31 -19.82 -29.66
CA VAL A 431 -39.32 -20.69 -29.02
C VAL A 431 -39.34 -22.10 -29.61
N ASP A 432 -40.51 -22.68 -29.86
CA ASP A 432 -40.65 -23.99 -30.50
C ASP A 432 -40.13 -24.00 -31.95
N LYS A 433 -40.38 -22.94 -32.71
CA LYS A 433 -39.85 -22.76 -34.07
C LYS A 433 -38.33 -22.58 -34.09
N ILE A 434 -37.78 -21.80 -33.16
CA ILE A 434 -36.34 -21.70 -32.96
C ILE A 434 -35.77 -23.09 -32.65
N ASN A 435 -36.36 -23.83 -31.71
CA ASN A 435 -35.96 -25.20 -31.34
C ASN A 435 -35.94 -26.18 -32.53
N ILE A 436 -36.97 -26.15 -33.38
CA ILE A 436 -37.03 -26.95 -34.61
C ILE A 436 -35.89 -26.55 -35.58
N SER A 437 -35.55 -25.27 -35.66
CA SER A 437 -34.46 -24.77 -36.51
C SER A 437 -33.06 -25.14 -36.01
N ILE A 438 -32.83 -25.30 -34.71
CA ILE A 438 -31.50 -25.70 -34.19
C ILE A 438 -31.22 -27.18 -34.48
N GLY A 439 -32.27 -28.00 -34.42
CA GLY A 439 -32.15 -29.45 -34.32
C GLY A 439 -31.80 -29.88 -32.89
N GLN A 440 -32.75 -30.55 -32.24
CA GLN A 440 -32.48 -31.29 -31.01
C GLN A 440 -32.09 -32.73 -31.36
N ASP A 441 -31.10 -33.29 -30.65
CA ASP A 441 -30.72 -34.70 -30.73
C ASP A 441 -31.34 -35.49 -29.55
N PRO A 442 -32.37 -36.32 -29.77
CA PRO A 442 -32.99 -37.12 -28.70
C PRO A 442 -32.09 -38.24 -28.17
N ASN A 443 -30.95 -38.53 -28.82
CA ASN A 443 -30.05 -39.63 -28.46
C ASN A 443 -28.79 -39.17 -27.71
N SER A 444 -28.59 -37.85 -27.57
CA SER A 444 -27.47 -37.30 -26.80
C SER A 444 -27.58 -37.73 -25.33
N LYS A 445 -26.42 -37.99 -24.71
CA LYS A 445 -26.29 -38.40 -23.30
C LYS A 445 -25.54 -37.39 -22.44
N CYS A 446 -24.92 -36.40 -23.06
CA CYS A 446 -24.02 -35.44 -22.44
C CYS A 446 -24.46 -34.05 -22.92
N LEU A 447 -24.88 -33.19 -22.00
CA LEU A 447 -25.25 -31.82 -22.31
C LEU A 447 -24.52 -30.81 -21.41
N ILE A 448 -24.35 -29.59 -21.91
CA ILE A 448 -23.96 -28.42 -21.13
C ILE A 448 -25.15 -27.44 -21.16
N GLY A 449 -25.85 -27.32 -20.04
CA GLY A 449 -27.01 -26.44 -19.89
C GLY A 449 -26.64 -25.08 -19.30
N VAL A 450 -26.74 -24.00 -20.07
CA VAL A 450 -26.44 -22.64 -19.60
C VAL A 450 -27.73 -21.95 -19.16
N LEU A 451 -27.84 -21.61 -17.88
CA LEU A 451 -29.00 -20.90 -17.31
C LEU A 451 -28.69 -19.41 -17.18
N ASP A 452 -29.42 -18.58 -17.92
CA ASP A 452 -29.44 -17.12 -17.80
C ASP A 452 -30.79 -16.71 -17.18
N ILE A 453 -30.75 -16.27 -15.92
CA ILE A 453 -31.94 -15.99 -15.13
C ILE A 453 -31.78 -14.72 -14.28
N TYR A 454 -32.91 -14.07 -13.96
CA TYR A 454 -32.94 -12.93 -13.06
C TYR A 454 -32.43 -13.34 -11.67
N GLY A 455 -31.54 -12.52 -11.09
CA GLY A 455 -31.29 -12.53 -9.66
C GLY A 455 -32.50 -12.04 -8.86
N PHE A 456 -32.35 -12.02 -7.54
CA PHE A 456 -33.35 -11.53 -6.59
C PHE A 456 -33.79 -10.08 -6.89
N GLU A 457 -35.10 -9.83 -7.00
CA GLU A 457 -35.67 -8.49 -7.24
C GLU A 457 -36.30 -7.93 -5.96
N SER A 458 -35.93 -6.69 -5.60
CA SER A 458 -36.61 -5.94 -4.55
C SER A 458 -36.72 -4.46 -4.96
N PHE A 459 -37.95 -3.99 -5.01
CA PHE A 459 -38.36 -2.65 -5.42
C PHE A 459 -39.24 -2.00 -4.32
N ALA A 460 -39.61 -0.73 -4.50
CA ALA A 460 -40.53 -0.04 -3.60
C ALA A 460 -41.95 -0.64 -3.59
N THR A 461 -42.34 -1.25 -4.71
CA THR A 461 -43.63 -1.92 -4.94
C THR A 461 -43.37 -3.28 -5.58
N ASN A 462 -43.60 -4.37 -4.84
CA ASN A 462 -43.37 -5.74 -5.31
C ASN A 462 -44.72 -6.45 -5.50
N SER A 463 -44.94 -7.01 -6.69
CA SER A 463 -46.20 -7.70 -7.04
C SER A 463 -45.99 -9.22 -7.19
N PHE A 464 -46.97 -9.91 -7.75
CA PHE A 464 -46.97 -11.37 -7.91
C PHE A 464 -45.78 -11.88 -8.75
N GLU A 465 -45.33 -11.09 -9.71
CA GLU A 465 -44.20 -11.39 -10.58
C GLU A 465 -42.87 -11.41 -9.79
N GLN A 466 -42.62 -10.41 -8.94
CA GLN A 466 -41.45 -10.41 -8.04
C GLN A 466 -41.53 -11.57 -7.05
N PHE A 467 -42.72 -11.90 -6.53
CA PHE A 467 -42.91 -13.06 -5.66
C PHE A 467 -42.51 -14.37 -6.36
N CYS A 468 -42.88 -14.56 -7.62
CA CYS A 468 -42.44 -15.71 -8.42
C CYS A 468 -40.92 -15.71 -8.68
N ILE A 469 -40.34 -14.57 -9.07
CA ILE A 469 -38.89 -14.42 -9.32
C ILE A 469 -38.08 -14.72 -8.04
N ASN A 470 -38.52 -14.23 -6.89
CA ASN A 470 -37.85 -14.43 -5.61
C ASN A 470 -38.02 -15.86 -5.09
N PHE A 471 -39.17 -16.51 -5.32
CA PHE A 471 -39.32 -17.95 -5.04
C PHE A 471 -38.38 -18.81 -5.91
N THR A 472 -38.16 -18.46 -7.18
CA THR A 472 -37.13 -19.14 -8.00
C THR A 472 -35.73 -18.92 -7.44
N ASN A 473 -35.38 -17.69 -7.05
CA ASN A 473 -34.06 -17.41 -6.48
C ASN A 473 -33.86 -18.13 -5.13
N GLU A 474 -34.86 -18.19 -4.26
CA GLU A 474 -34.85 -18.96 -3.00
C GLU A 474 -34.55 -20.45 -3.26
N LYS A 475 -35.16 -21.04 -4.30
CA LYS A 475 -35.03 -22.46 -4.64
C LYS A 475 -33.72 -22.81 -5.37
N LEU A 476 -33.23 -21.90 -6.22
CA LEU A 476 -31.88 -22.00 -6.80
C LEU A 476 -30.80 -21.82 -5.73
N GLN A 477 -31.01 -20.91 -4.77
CA GLN A 477 -30.09 -20.70 -3.66
C GLN A 477 -30.05 -21.92 -2.73
N GLN A 478 -31.17 -22.60 -2.49
CA GLN A 478 -31.16 -23.87 -1.75
C GLN A 478 -30.30 -24.92 -2.45
N HIS A 479 -30.48 -25.10 -3.77
CA HIS A 479 -29.69 -26.06 -4.56
C HIS A 479 -28.19 -25.74 -4.54
N PHE A 480 -27.85 -24.46 -4.68
CA PHE A 480 -26.48 -23.96 -4.56
C PHE A 480 -25.90 -24.23 -3.17
N ASN A 481 -26.62 -23.91 -2.09
CA ASN A 481 -26.19 -24.16 -0.72
C ASN A 481 -25.98 -25.67 -0.46
N GLN A 482 -26.90 -26.52 -0.93
CA GLN A 482 -26.81 -27.99 -0.83
C GLN A 482 -25.63 -28.56 -1.63
N HIS A 483 -25.38 -28.04 -2.83
CA HIS A 483 -24.22 -28.44 -3.65
C HIS A 483 -22.90 -28.02 -2.99
N VAL A 484 -22.74 -26.74 -2.59
CA VAL A 484 -21.52 -26.25 -1.93
C VAL A 484 -21.20 -27.07 -0.68
N PHE A 485 -22.22 -27.43 0.12
CA PHE A 485 -22.05 -28.28 1.30
C PHE A 485 -21.64 -29.73 0.94
N LYS A 486 -22.17 -30.31 -0.14
CA LYS A 486 -21.76 -31.63 -0.64
C LYS A 486 -20.31 -31.62 -1.17
N THR A 487 -19.92 -30.61 -1.94
CA THR A 487 -18.56 -30.48 -2.49
C THR A 487 -17.52 -30.30 -1.38
N GLU A 488 -17.85 -29.57 -0.32
CA GLU A 488 -17.00 -29.44 0.87
C GLU A 488 -16.85 -30.78 1.63
N GLN A 489 -17.92 -31.57 1.77
CA GLN A 489 -17.84 -32.93 2.32
C GLN A 489 -16.97 -33.86 1.45
N GLU A 490 -17.04 -33.74 0.13
CA GLU A 490 -16.23 -34.55 -0.80
C GLU A 490 -14.74 -34.17 -0.78
N GLU A 491 -14.38 -32.94 -0.42
CA GLU A 491 -12.99 -32.54 -0.12
C GLU A 491 -12.51 -33.18 1.19
N TYR A 492 -13.29 -33.08 2.27
CA TYR A 492 -12.92 -33.68 3.57
C TYR A 492 -12.83 -35.22 3.50
N ALA A 493 -13.70 -35.86 2.71
CA ALA A 493 -13.64 -37.30 2.42
C ALA A 493 -12.36 -37.70 1.69
N ARG A 494 -11.91 -36.90 0.71
CA ARG A 494 -10.71 -37.14 -0.10
C ARG A 494 -9.44 -37.07 0.74
N GLU A 495 -9.39 -36.10 1.65
CA GLU A 495 -8.30 -35.84 2.58
C GLU A 495 -8.32 -36.74 3.85
N GLU A 496 -9.30 -37.65 3.99
CA GLU A 496 -9.48 -38.56 5.14
C GLU A 496 -9.56 -37.84 6.51
N ILE A 497 -10.36 -36.78 6.54
CA ILE A 497 -10.64 -36.01 7.75
C ILE A 497 -11.89 -36.57 8.45
N ASP A 498 -11.93 -36.56 9.78
CA ASP A 498 -13.13 -36.87 10.55
C ASP A 498 -13.93 -35.59 10.80
N TRP A 499 -15.04 -35.40 10.08
CA TRP A 499 -15.87 -34.19 10.19
C TRP A 499 -17.16 -34.44 10.98
N SER A 500 -17.35 -33.67 12.04
CA SER A 500 -18.66 -33.53 12.69
C SER A 500 -19.65 -32.80 11.77
N TYR A 501 -20.94 -33.11 11.89
CA TYR A 501 -22.00 -32.45 11.10
C TYR A 501 -22.08 -30.95 11.43
N VAL A 502 -21.58 -30.10 10.51
CA VAL A 502 -21.67 -28.64 10.63
C VAL A 502 -23.14 -28.22 10.53
N GLU A 503 -23.61 -27.43 11.49
CA GLU A 503 -25.01 -26.98 11.53
C GLU A 503 -25.31 -26.04 10.34
N PHE A 504 -25.99 -26.60 9.34
CA PHE A 504 -26.30 -25.95 8.07
C PHE A 504 -27.61 -25.16 8.15
N VAL A 505 -27.56 -23.87 7.82
CA VAL A 505 -28.73 -22.99 7.79
C VAL A 505 -29.46 -23.15 6.45
N ASP A 506 -30.31 -24.19 6.37
CA ASP A 506 -31.20 -24.40 5.23
C ASP A 506 -32.27 -23.29 5.15
N ASN A 507 -32.65 -22.90 3.93
CA ASN A 507 -33.77 -22.00 3.63
C ASN A 507 -35.06 -22.75 3.27
N GLN A 508 -35.11 -24.07 3.49
CA GLN A 508 -36.32 -24.89 3.42
C GLN A 508 -37.50 -24.30 4.23
N ASP A 509 -37.26 -23.52 5.29
CA ASP A 509 -38.32 -22.87 6.07
C ASP A 509 -39.04 -21.73 5.31
N ALA A 510 -38.32 -21.01 4.44
CA ALA A 510 -38.89 -20.04 3.52
C ALA A 510 -39.58 -20.73 2.32
N LEU A 511 -39.04 -21.87 1.84
CA LEU A 511 -39.66 -22.64 0.76
C LEU A 511 -40.95 -23.33 1.21
N ASP A 512 -40.98 -23.93 2.40
CA ASP A 512 -42.18 -24.53 3.00
C ASP A 512 -43.31 -23.50 3.16
N LEU A 513 -42.98 -22.29 3.64
CA LEU A 513 -43.94 -21.18 3.74
C LEU A 513 -44.63 -20.90 2.39
N ILE A 514 -43.89 -20.97 1.28
CA ILE A 514 -44.41 -20.65 -0.05
C ILE A 514 -45.12 -21.84 -0.69
N GLU A 515 -44.51 -23.03 -0.70
CA GLU A 515 -44.88 -24.11 -1.63
C GLU A 515 -45.54 -25.35 -1.02
N LYS A 516 -45.61 -25.46 0.32
CA LYS A 516 -46.16 -26.62 1.03
C LYS A 516 -47.65 -26.80 0.72
N LYS A 517 -48.08 -28.05 0.50
CA LYS A 517 -49.49 -28.40 0.31
C LYS A 517 -49.90 -29.46 1.35
N PRO A 518 -50.99 -29.25 2.11
CA PRO A 518 -51.79 -28.02 2.20
C PRO A 518 -51.04 -26.89 2.94
N GLY A 519 -51.55 -25.65 2.82
CA GLY A 519 -51.28 -24.57 3.78
C GLY A 519 -50.15 -23.58 3.45
N GLY A 520 -49.33 -23.78 2.41
CA GLY A 520 -48.37 -22.77 1.94
C GLY A 520 -49.04 -21.64 1.14
N ILE A 521 -48.36 -20.50 0.96
CA ILE A 521 -48.89 -19.29 0.32
C ILE A 521 -49.52 -19.59 -1.05
N ILE A 522 -48.89 -20.40 -1.90
CA ILE A 522 -49.45 -20.76 -3.22
C ILE A 522 -50.75 -21.58 -3.08
N SER A 523 -50.87 -22.46 -2.08
CA SER A 523 -52.11 -23.20 -1.80
C SER A 523 -53.23 -22.24 -1.40
N LEU A 524 -52.94 -21.32 -0.46
CA LEU A 524 -53.91 -20.34 0.04
C LEU A 524 -54.35 -19.34 -1.04
N LEU A 525 -53.46 -19.01 -1.98
CA LEU A 525 -53.75 -18.15 -3.12
C LEU A 525 -54.63 -18.89 -4.14
N ASP A 526 -54.33 -20.15 -4.46
CA ASP A 526 -55.15 -20.99 -5.34
C ASP A 526 -56.55 -21.23 -4.76
N GLU A 527 -56.63 -21.53 -3.45
CA GLU A 527 -57.89 -21.63 -2.69
C GLU A 527 -58.67 -20.32 -2.72
N ALA A 528 -58.01 -19.17 -2.52
CA ALA A 528 -58.65 -17.86 -2.59
C ALA A 528 -59.19 -17.56 -4.01
N CYS A 529 -58.44 -17.86 -5.07
CA CYS A 529 -58.89 -17.70 -6.45
C CYS A 529 -60.15 -18.52 -6.79
N MET A 530 -60.38 -19.65 -6.11
CA MET A 530 -61.56 -20.51 -6.29
C MET A 530 -62.83 -19.99 -5.60
N PHE A 531 -62.75 -19.01 -4.69
CA PHE A 531 -63.92 -18.44 -4.02
C PHE A 531 -64.39 -17.15 -4.72
N PRO A 532 -65.60 -17.08 -5.33
CA PRO A 532 -66.04 -15.91 -6.11
C PRO A 532 -66.21 -14.59 -5.34
N LYS A 533 -66.12 -14.62 -4.00
CA LYS A 533 -66.20 -13.44 -3.12
C LYS A 533 -64.87 -13.10 -2.43
N SER A 534 -63.75 -13.66 -2.87
CA SER A 534 -62.44 -13.30 -2.34
C SER A 534 -61.95 -11.96 -2.92
N THR A 535 -61.40 -11.13 -2.03
CA THR A 535 -60.65 -9.91 -2.37
C THR A 535 -59.21 -10.03 -1.88
N HIS A 536 -58.32 -9.18 -2.37
CA HIS A 536 -56.93 -9.11 -1.89
C HIS A 536 -56.86 -8.93 -0.35
N GLU A 537 -57.77 -8.15 0.25
CA GLU A 537 -57.86 -7.99 1.70
C GLU A 537 -58.20 -9.31 2.41
N THR A 538 -59.17 -10.07 1.90
CA THR A 538 -59.53 -11.37 2.50
C THR A 538 -58.40 -12.40 2.38
N PHE A 539 -57.62 -12.36 1.29
CA PHE A 539 -56.44 -13.19 1.12
C PHE A 539 -55.34 -12.79 2.12
N ALA A 540 -55.02 -11.50 2.24
CA ALA A 540 -54.08 -10.99 3.24
C ALA A 540 -54.49 -11.35 4.67
N GLN A 541 -55.77 -11.22 5.00
CA GLN A 541 -56.31 -11.63 6.32
C GLN A 541 -56.17 -13.14 6.57
N LYS A 542 -56.35 -14.01 5.56
CA LYS A 542 -56.03 -15.44 5.67
C LYS A 542 -54.54 -15.65 5.96
N LEU A 543 -53.64 -15.00 5.21
CA LEU A 543 -52.19 -15.11 5.45
C LEU A 543 -51.82 -14.69 6.89
N TYR A 544 -52.37 -13.57 7.38
CA TYR A 544 -52.15 -13.12 8.76
C TYR A 544 -52.68 -14.08 9.83
N GLN A 545 -53.73 -14.86 9.53
CA GLN A 545 -54.28 -15.87 10.45
C GLN A 545 -53.45 -17.16 10.43
N THR A 546 -53.02 -17.63 9.26
CA THR A 546 -52.24 -18.87 9.11
C THR A 546 -50.79 -18.74 9.56
N PHE A 547 -50.13 -17.60 9.29
CA PHE A 547 -48.69 -17.44 9.48
C PHE A 547 -48.29 -16.48 10.60
N LYS A 548 -49.23 -16.13 11.49
CA LYS A 548 -49.05 -15.13 12.56
C LYS A 548 -47.76 -15.27 13.38
N ASP A 549 -47.41 -16.51 13.71
CA ASP A 549 -46.29 -16.85 14.59
C ASP A 549 -45.10 -17.48 13.81
N HIS A 550 -45.08 -17.36 12.47
CA HIS A 550 -44.05 -17.97 11.60
C HIS A 550 -42.83 -17.05 11.40
N LYS A 551 -41.63 -17.52 11.74
CA LYS A 551 -40.38 -16.73 11.73
C LYS A 551 -40.08 -15.96 10.44
N ARG A 552 -40.48 -16.50 9.27
CA ARG A 552 -40.23 -15.90 7.94
C ARG A 552 -41.35 -15.01 7.42
N PHE A 553 -42.43 -14.81 8.17
CA PHE A 553 -43.60 -14.03 7.75
C PHE A 553 -43.82 -12.86 8.71
N ILE A 554 -43.81 -11.64 8.17
CA ILE A 554 -43.99 -10.41 8.94
C ILE A 554 -45.24 -9.69 8.44
N LYS A 555 -46.11 -9.29 9.38
CA LYS A 555 -47.24 -8.40 9.10
C LYS A 555 -46.79 -6.93 9.18
N PRO A 556 -46.92 -6.13 8.11
CA PRO A 556 -46.67 -4.69 8.15
C PRO A 556 -47.55 -3.97 9.19
N LYS A 557 -46.99 -2.95 9.84
CA LYS A 557 -47.70 -2.17 10.88
C LYS A 557 -48.68 -1.13 10.33
N LEU A 558 -48.47 -0.70 9.09
CA LEU A 558 -49.19 0.43 8.46
C LEU A 558 -50.16 -0.01 7.35
N ALA A 559 -49.75 -0.95 6.49
CA ALA A 559 -50.59 -1.49 5.43
C ALA A 559 -51.62 -2.50 5.98
N ARG A 560 -52.83 -2.51 5.40
CA ARG A 560 -53.91 -3.46 5.75
C ARG A 560 -53.92 -4.73 4.90
N SER A 561 -53.32 -4.65 3.72
CA SER A 561 -53.32 -5.63 2.63
C SER A 561 -51.98 -6.35 2.45
N ASP A 562 -50.88 -5.70 2.78
CA ASP A 562 -49.54 -6.15 2.35
C ASP A 562 -48.98 -7.21 3.30
N PHE A 563 -48.05 -8.02 2.81
CA PHE A 563 -47.34 -9.02 3.61
C PHE A 563 -45.85 -9.00 3.30
N THR A 564 -45.03 -9.28 4.30
CA THR A 564 -43.56 -9.28 4.17
C THR A 564 -43.02 -10.68 4.39
N ILE A 565 -42.12 -11.12 3.49
CA ILE A 565 -41.42 -12.40 3.60
C ILE A 565 -39.93 -12.13 3.86
N VAL A 566 -39.35 -12.89 4.78
CA VAL A 566 -37.92 -12.85 5.12
C VAL A 566 -37.17 -13.89 4.28
N HIS A 567 -36.79 -13.51 3.06
CA HIS A 567 -36.00 -14.34 2.14
C HIS A 567 -34.54 -14.49 2.62
N TYR A 568 -33.74 -15.35 1.98
CA TYR A 568 -32.29 -15.43 2.27
C TYR A 568 -31.57 -14.09 2.07
N ALA A 569 -32.00 -13.29 1.08
CA ALA A 569 -31.40 -12.02 0.72
C ALA A 569 -31.82 -10.83 1.62
N GLY A 570 -32.90 -10.99 2.40
CA GLY A 570 -33.49 -9.93 3.22
C GLY A 570 -35.03 -9.92 3.21
N GLU A 571 -35.61 -8.89 3.81
CA GLU A 571 -37.07 -8.69 3.87
C GLU A 571 -37.60 -8.09 2.56
N VAL A 572 -38.71 -8.63 2.03
CA VAL A 572 -39.43 -8.07 0.88
C VAL A 572 -40.91 -7.94 1.23
N GLN A 573 -41.45 -6.71 1.12
CA GLN A 573 -42.87 -6.42 1.26
C GLN A 573 -43.56 -6.55 -0.10
N TYR A 574 -44.58 -7.41 -0.17
CA TYR A 574 -45.43 -7.63 -1.34
C TYR A 574 -46.80 -6.99 -1.12
N GLN A 575 -47.27 -6.26 -2.14
CA GLN A 575 -48.62 -5.68 -2.16
C GLN A 575 -49.59 -6.74 -2.67
N SER A 576 -50.56 -7.16 -1.84
CA SER A 576 -51.50 -8.23 -2.24
C SER A 576 -52.55 -7.79 -3.27
N ASP A 577 -52.60 -6.50 -3.63
CA ASP A 577 -53.49 -6.05 -4.70
C ASP A 577 -53.15 -6.73 -6.04
N GLN A 578 -54.19 -7.02 -6.81
CA GLN A 578 -54.17 -7.81 -8.05
C GLN A 578 -53.55 -9.22 -7.96
N PHE A 579 -53.06 -9.71 -6.80
CA PHE A 579 -52.46 -11.06 -6.69
C PHE A 579 -53.43 -12.17 -7.12
N LEU A 580 -54.70 -12.05 -6.77
CA LEU A 580 -55.74 -13.01 -7.16
C LEU A 580 -55.93 -12.99 -8.69
N ASP A 581 -56.05 -11.81 -9.28
CA ASP A 581 -56.36 -11.63 -10.70
C ASP A 581 -55.17 -11.93 -11.61
N LYS A 582 -53.95 -11.70 -11.12
CA LYS A 582 -52.69 -12.16 -11.74
C LYS A 582 -52.49 -13.67 -11.65
N ASN A 583 -52.94 -14.34 -10.58
CA ASN A 583 -52.80 -15.80 -10.43
C ASN A 583 -53.89 -16.60 -11.19
N LYS A 584 -55.03 -15.99 -11.49
CA LYS A 584 -56.15 -16.58 -12.27
C LYS A 584 -55.77 -16.75 -13.75
N ASP A 585 -55.10 -17.87 -14.09
CA ASP A 585 -54.77 -18.24 -15.49
C ASP A 585 -55.98 -18.78 -16.27
N TYR A 586 -57.10 -18.03 -16.25
CA TYR A 586 -58.27 -18.31 -17.08
C TYR A 586 -57.97 -17.95 -18.52
N VAL A 587 -57.53 -18.95 -19.29
CA VAL A 587 -57.96 -19.01 -20.70
C VAL A 587 -59.47 -19.13 -20.66
N VAL A 588 -60.16 -18.05 -20.97
CA VAL A 588 -61.61 -18.00 -21.12
C VAL A 588 -61.95 -18.91 -22.32
N PRO A 589 -62.76 -19.97 -22.16
CA PRO A 589 -63.07 -20.90 -23.25
C PRO A 589 -63.48 -20.20 -24.55
N GLU A 590 -64.29 -19.15 -24.42
CA GLU A 590 -64.77 -18.28 -25.50
C GLU A 590 -63.63 -17.63 -26.31
N HIS A 591 -62.48 -17.35 -25.68
CA HIS A 591 -61.28 -16.84 -26.38
C HIS A 591 -60.61 -17.94 -27.20
N GLN A 592 -60.60 -19.18 -26.70
CA GLN A 592 -60.01 -20.32 -27.43
C GLN A 592 -60.96 -20.80 -28.55
N ASP A 593 -62.26 -20.77 -28.34
CA ASP A 593 -63.27 -21.03 -29.37
C ASP A 593 -63.20 -19.99 -30.50
N LEU A 594 -63.15 -18.69 -30.16
CA LEU A 594 -62.99 -17.59 -31.14
C LEU A 594 -61.73 -17.71 -31.99
N LEU A 595 -60.59 -18.01 -31.36
CA LEU A 595 -59.29 -18.03 -32.05
C LEU A 595 -59.02 -19.35 -32.78
N SER A 596 -59.57 -20.48 -32.31
CA SER A 596 -59.55 -21.75 -33.04
C SER A 596 -60.46 -21.72 -34.29
N ALA A 597 -61.53 -20.92 -34.25
CA ALA A 597 -62.39 -20.61 -35.40
C ALA A 597 -61.84 -19.52 -36.34
N SER A 598 -60.67 -18.94 -36.07
CA SER A 598 -60.04 -17.96 -36.97
C SER A 598 -59.79 -18.55 -38.36
N THR A 599 -60.08 -17.78 -39.39
CA THR A 599 -59.76 -18.16 -40.78
C THR A 599 -58.24 -18.11 -41.06
N CYS A 600 -57.44 -17.53 -40.15
CA CYS A 600 -56.00 -17.60 -40.22
C CYS A 600 -55.47 -18.91 -39.59
N SER A 601 -54.92 -19.79 -40.42
CA SER A 601 -54.29 -21.05 -39.99
C SER A 601 -53.14 -20.87 -38.98
N PHE A 602 -52.46 -19.71 -38.97
CA PHE A 602 -51.46 -19.38 -37.96
C PHE A 602 -52.10 -19.11 -36.59
N VAL A 603 -53.17 -18.31 -36.54
CA VAL A 603 -53.89 -17.97 -35.29
C VAL A 603 -54.57 -19.21 -34.72
N ALA A 604 -55.29 -19.97 -35.56
CA ALA A 604 -55.88 -21.25 -35.15
C ALA A 604 -54.81 -22.26 -34.71
N GLY A 605 -53.62 -22.26 -35.33
CA GLY A 605 -52.48 -23.08 -34.92
C GLY A 605 -51.90 -22.76 -33.54
N LEU A 606 -52.04 -21.52 -33.05
CA LEU A 606 -51.69 -21.13 -31.68
C LEU A 606 -52.73 -21.60 -30.64
N PHE A 607 -53.97 -21.87 -31.08
CA PHE A 607 -55.14 -22.19 -30.25
C PHE A 607 -55.82 -23.49 -30.74
N PRO A 608 -55.17 -24.67 -30.59
CA PRO A 608 -55.78 -25.94 -30.97
C PRO A 608 -57.07 -26.22 -30.18
N ALA A 609 -58.06 -26.82 -30.84
CA ALA A 609 -59.33 -27.19 -30.22
C ALA A 609 -59.16 -28.23 -29.10
N TYR A 610 -60.04 -28.18 -28.09
CA TYR A 610 -60.02 -29.12 -26.96
C TYR A 610 -60.42 -30.54 -27.41
N SER A 611 -59.71 -31.55 -26.90
CA SER A 611 -60.16 -32.96 -26.96
C SER A 611 -61.04 -33.29 -25.75
N GLU A 612 -62.11 -34.05 -25.98
CA GLU A 612 -63.17 -34.31 -24.98
C GLU A 612 -62.67 -34.97 -23.67
N GLU A 613 -61.55 -35.71 -23.73
CA GLU A 613 -60.93 -36.33 -22.55
C GLU A 613 -60.38 -35.29 -21.54
N THR A 614 -59.95 -34.12 -22.02
CA THR A 614 -59.38 -33.07 -21.15
C THR A 614 -60.44 -32.38 -20.29
N VAL A 615 -61.68 -32.27 -20.78
CA VAL A 615 -62.79 -31.58 -20.11
C VAL A 615 -63.11 -32.23 -18.75
N LYS A 616 -63.00 -33.56 -18.65
CA LYS A 616 -63.32 -34.33 -17.44
C LYS A 616 -62.21 -34.34 -16.38
N SER A 617 -61.03 -33.80 -16.67
CA SER A 617 -59.86 -33.81 -15.77
C SER A 617 -59.33 -32.41 -15.39
N SER A 618 -59.94 -31.35 -15.91
CA SER A 618 -59.53 -29.95 -15.72
C SER A 618 -59.74 -29.44 -14.29
N LYS A 619 -58.83 -29.81 -13.38
CA LYS A 619 -58.66 -29.13 -12.09
C LYS A 619 -58.15 -27.71 -12.33
N PHE A 620 -58.67 -26.74 -11.58
CA PHE A 620 -58.21 -25.34 -11.62
C PHE A 620 -56.68 -25.27 -11.52
N SER A 621 -56.08 -24.58 -12.48
CA SER A 621 -54.64 -24.61 -12.77
C SER A 621 -54.14 -23.17 -12.90
N SER A 622 -53.80 -22.57 -11.77
CA SER A 622 -53.32 -21.20 -11.65
C SER A 622 -51.92 -20.99 -12.23
N ILE A 623 -51.52 -19.72 -12.41
CA ILE A 623 -50.14 -19.40 -12.78
C ILE A 623 -49.18 -19.95 -11.72
N GLY A 624 -49.44 -19.73 -10.43
CA GLY A 624 -48.60 -20.20 -9.33
C GLY A 624 -48.40 -21.72 -9.29
N SER A 625 -49.46 -22.51 -9.48
CA SER A 625 -49.33 -23.97 -9.54
C SER A 625 -48.68 -24.48 -10.84
N ARG A 626 -48.91 -23.83 -12.00
CA ARG A 626 -48.21 -24.16 -13.27
C ARG A 626 -46.71 -23.86 -13.16
N PHE A 627 -46.37 -22.67 -12.69
CA PHE A 627 -45.01 -22.21 -12.46
C PHE A 627 -44.27 -23.10 -11.45
N LYS A 628 -44.91 -23.52 -10.34
CA LYS A 628 -44.31 -24.49 -9.42
C LYS A 628 -43.88 -25.78 -10.13
N VAL A 629 -44.70 -26.34 -11.02
CA VAL A 629 -44.35 -27.55 -11.78
C VAL A 629 -43.20 -27.30 -12.77
N GLN A 630 -43.23 -26.18 -13.50
CA GLN A 630 -42.12 -25.80 -14.40
C GLN A 630 -40.80 -25.60 -13.65
N LEU A 631 -40.84 -24.99 -12.45
CA LEU A 631 -39.67 -24.83 -11.61
C LEU A 631 -39.19 -26.17 -11.05
N GLN A 632 -40.09 -27.07 -10.65
CA GLN A 632 -39.70 -28.43 -10.23
C GLN A 632 -38.96 -29.18 -11.35
N GLN A 633 -39.46 -29.12 -12.59
CA GLN A 633 -38.79 -29.70 -13.77
C GLN A 633 -37.39 -29.10 -14.01
N LEU A 634 -37.24 -27.77 -13.88
CA LEU A 634 -35.92 -27.13 -13.98
C LEU A 634 -34.98 -27.60 -12.86
N MET A 635 -35.46 -27.71 -11.61
CA MET A 635 -34.65 -28.21 -10.49
C MET A 635 -34.30 -29.70 -10.63
N GLU A 636 -35.15 -30.50 -11.26
CA GLU A 636 -34.87 -31.92 -11.56
C GLU A 636 -33.78 -32.06 -12.63
N ILE A 637 -33.81 -31.23 -13.68
CA ILE A 637 -32.72 -31.16 -14.67
C ILE A 637 -31.42 -30.75 -13.99
N LEU A 638 -31.42 -29.63 -13.23
CA LEU A 638 -30.21 -29.14 -12.54
C LEU A 638 -29.61 -30.18 -11.58
N LYS A 639 -30.45 -30.89 -10.80
CA LYS A 639 -30.01 -31.99 -9.90
C LYS A 639 -29.45 -33.22 -10.62
N SER A 640 -29.70 -33.37 -11.93
CA SER A 640 -29.12 -34.43 -12.76
C SER A 640 -27.79 -34.04 -13.42
N THR A 641 -27.32 -32.80 -13.20
CA THR A 641 -26.09 -32.23 -13.77
C THR A 641 -25.11 -31.79 -12.69
N GLU A 642 -23.82 -31.73 -13.02
CA GLU A 642 -22.83 -31.06 -12.16
C GLU A 642 -22.93 -29.53 -12.35
N PRO A 643 -23.16 -28.71 -11.31
CA PRO A 643 -23.49 -27.29 -11.46
C PRO A 643 -22.30 -26.35 -11.19
N TYR A 644 -21.94 -25.56 -12.19
CA TYR A 644 -21.01 -24.43 -12.09
C TYR A 644 -21.75 -23.10 -11.88
N TYR A 645 -21.17 -22.19 -11.07
CA TYR A 645 -21.84 -20.95 -10.68
C TYR A 645 -21.07 -19.70 -11.12
N ILE A 646 -21.75 -18.82 -11.86
CA ILE A 646 -21.24 -17.50 -12.26
C ILE A 646 -22.15 -16.42 -11.67
N ARG A 647 -21.59 -15.59 -10.79
CA ARG A 647 -22.30 -14.50 -10.09
C ARG A 647 -21.85 -13.15 -10.67
N CYS A 648 -22.72 -12.55 -11.48
CA CYS A 648 -22.52 -11.27 -12.13
C CYS A 648 -22.92 -10.12 -11.20
N VAL A 649 -22.07 -9.09 -11.09
CA VAL A 649 -22.21 -7.96 -10.17
C VAL A 649 -22.17 -6.64 -10.93
N LYS A 650 -23.13 -5.75 -10.65
CA LYS A 650 -23.22 -4.39 -11.17
C LYS A 650 -22.45 -3.45 -10.22
N PRO A 651 -21.33 -2.82 -10.61
CA PRO A 651 -20.52 -2.05 -9.66
C PRO A 651 -21.12 -0.70 -9.28
N ASN A 652 -21.95 -0.08 -10.13
CA ASN A 652 -22.63 1.17 -9.83
C ASN A 652 -24.00 1.28 -10.52
N ASN A 653 -24.92 2.06 -9.94
CA ASN A 653 -26.24 2.30 -10.50
C ASN A 653 -26.26 3.41 -11.58
N LEU A 654 -25.21 4.22 -11.69
CA LEU A 654 -25.07 5.27 -12.70
C LEU A 654 -24.69 4.76 -14.11
N LEU A 655 -24.43 3.45 -14.25
CA LEU A 655 -24.02 2.79 -15.51
C LEU A 655 -22.73 3.38 -16.13
N LYS A 656 -21.78 3.80 -15.29
CA LYS A 656 -20.50 4.41 -15.73
C LYS A 656 -19.32 3.46 -15.53
N PRO A 657 -18.29 3.48 -16.41
CA PRO A 657 -17.05 2.78 -16.15
C PRO A 657 -16.30 3.35 -14.94
N ALA A 658 -15.38 2.57 -14.38
CA ALA A 658 -14.49 2.90 -13.25
C ALA A 658 -15.15 3.35 -11.92
N LEU A 659 -16.49 3.44 -11.81
CA LEU A 659 -17.18 3.71 -10.54
C LEU A 659 -17.60 2.41 -9.83
N PHE A 660 -17.33 2.34 -8.52
CA PHE A 660 -17.64 1.19 -7.67
C PHE A 660 -18.34 1.66 -6.38
N GLU A 661 -19.62 1.32 -6.23
CA GLU A 661 -20.51 1.72 -5.14
C GLU A 661 -20.56 0.61 -4.07
N ASN A 662 -19.68 0.69 -3.07
CA ASN A 662 -19.50 -0.31 -2.01
C ASN A 662 -20.82 -0.90 -1.46
N VAL A 663 -21.78 -0.05 -1.07
CA VAL A 663 -23.07 -0.47 -0.50
C VAL A 663 -23.89 -1.33 -1.47
N ASN A 664 -23.96 -0.93 -2.74
CA ASN A 664 -24.73 -1.62 -3.77
C ASN A 664 -24.07 -2.95 -4.17
N VAL A 665 -22.74 -3.04 -4.12
CA VAL A 665 -22.00 -4.29 -4.32
C VAL A 665 -22.20 -5.24 -3.14
N VAL A 666 -22.10 -4.78 -1.89
CA VAL A 666 -22.39 -5.60 -0.69
C VAL A 666 -23.80 -6.17 -0.75
N GLN A 667 -24.81 -5.36 -1.09
CA GLN A 667 -26.19 -5.83 -1.19
C GLN A 667 -26.36 -6.92 -2.27
N GLN A 668 -25.67 -6.80 -3.41
CA GLN A 668 -25.66 -7.83 -4.45
C GLN A 668 -24.88 -9.09 -4.05
N LEU A 669 -23.83 -9.00 -3.22
CA LEU A 669 -23.11 -10.17 -2.71
C LEU A 669 -23.94 -10.97 -1.69
N ARG A 670 -24.80 -10.28 -0.93
CA ARG A 670 -25.83 -10.89 -0.06
C ARG A 670 -26.95 -11.51 -0.90
N SER A 671 -27.53 -10.75 -1.84
CA SER A 671 -28.65 -11.26 -2.66
C SER A 671 -28.24 -12.29 -3.72
N GLY A 672 -26.96 -12.34 -4.09
CA GLY A 672 -26.35 -13.39 -4.92
C GLY A 672 -25.91 -14.63 -4.14
N GLY A 673 -26.07 -14.66 -2.81
CA GLY A 673 -25.75 -15.81 -1.97
C GLY A 673 -24.26 -16.15 -1.85
N VAL A 674 -23.37 -15.25 -2.28
CA VAL A 674 -21.91 -15.43 -2.21
C VAL A 674 -21.46 -15.43 -0.75
N LEU A 675 -22.00 -14.51 0.04
CA LEU A 675 -21.67 -14.39 1.46
C LEU A 675 -22.23 -15.55 2.28
N GLU A 676 -23.30 -16.20 1.81
CA GLU A 676 -23.89 -17.41 2.40
C GLU A 676 -22.99 -18.63 2.16
N ALA A 677 -22.49 -18.84 0.94
CA ALA A 677 -21.45 -19.86 0.68
C ALA A 677 -20.17 -19.62 1.49
N ILE A 678 -19.76 -18.36 1.62
CA ILE A 678 -18.62 -17.97 2.45
C ILE A 678 -18.88 -18.28 3.94
N LYS A 679 -20.08 -18.00 4.47
CA LYS A 679 -20.47 -18.38 5.84
C LYS A 679 -20.45 -19.90 6.04
N ILE A 680 -20.90 -20.68 5.04
CA ILE A 680 -20.83 -22.16 5.08
C ILE A 680 -19.37 -22.62 5.21
N LYS A 681 -18.46 -22.13 4.35
CA LYS A 681 -17.03 -22.48 4.45
C LYS A 681 -16.39 -21.98 5.76
N CYS A 682 -16.79 -20.81 6.26
CA CYS A 682 -16.31 -20.27 7.54
C CYS A 682 -16.79 -21.04 8.79
N ASN A 683 -17.94 -21.71 8.73
CA ASN A 683 -18.40 -22.61 9.79
C ASN A 683 -17.62 -23.94 9.80
N GLY A 684 -17.16 -24.37 8.62
CA GLY A 684 -16.14 -25.42 8.45
C GLY A 684 -14.73 -24.90 8.74
N TYR A 685 -13.78 -25.28 7.89
CA TYR A 685 -12.36 -24.90 8.01
C TYR A 685 -11.94 -24.06 6.80
N PRO A 686 -12.25 -22.76 6.73
CA PRO A 686 -12.18 -21.96 5.51
C PRO A 686 -10.76 -21.80 4.93
N VAL A 687 -9.73 -22.07 5.73
CA VAL A 687 -8.33 -21.86 5.36
C VAL A 687 -7.66 -23.21 5.08
N HIS A 688 -7.49 -23.52 3.79
CA HIS A 688 -6.82 -24.71 3.28
C HIS A 688 -5.39 -24.36 2.86
N ILE A 689 -4.36 -24.86 3.55
CA ILE A 689 -2.95 -24.55 3.24
C ILE A 689 -2.18 -25.86 3.01
N THR A 690 -1.33 -25.94 1.97
CA THR A 690 -0.45 -27.09 1.78
C THR A 690 0.60 -27.17 2.91
N PHE A 691 1.12 -28.36 3.22
CA PHE A 691 2.15 -28.46 4.26
C PHE A 691 3.39 -27.61 3.93
N SER A 692 3.83 -27.61 2.67
CA SER A 692 4.97 -26.79 2.21
C SER A 692 4.75 -25.28 2.39
N ASP A 693 3.59 -24.74 2.01
CA ASP A 693 3.25 -23.32 2.16
C ASP A 693 3.12 -22.91 3.64
N PHE A 694 2.52 -23.79 4.46
CA PHE A 694 2.40 -23.58 5.90
C PHE A 694 3.77 -23.48 6.58
N ILE A 695 4.69 -24.40 6.27
CA ILE A 695 6.07 -24.37 6.77
C ILE A 695 6.77 -23.09 6.31
N ASN A 696 6.69 -22.74 5.02
CA ASN A 696 7.32 -21.54 4.45
C ASN A 696 6.88 -20.24 5.13
N ARG A 697 5.63 -20.15 5.60
CA ARG A 697 5.10 -18.99 6.35
C ARG A 697 5.43 -19.02 7.85
N PHE A 698 5.27 -20.18 8.49
CA PHE A 698 5.23 -20.29 9.94
C PHE A 698 6.46 -20.92 10.61
N PHE A 699 7.50 -21.31 9.86
CA PHE A 699 8.79 -21.78 10.43
C PHE A 699 9.41 -20.80 11.44
N ILE A 700 9.06 -19.51 11.38
CA ILE A 700 9.53 -18.48 12.33
C ILE A 700 9.02 -18.73 13.76
N LEU A 701 7.91 -19.45 13.92
CA LEU A 701 7.36 -19.88 15.23
C LEU A 701 8.16 -21.05 15.82
N ALA A 702 8.60 -21.99 14.96
CA ALA A 702 9.46 -23.11 15.33
C ALA A 702 10.74 -23.19 14.47
N PRO A 703 11.71 -22.26 14.62
CA PRO A 703 12.94 -22.27 13.82
C PRO A 703 13.87 -23.46 14.13
N GLU A 704 13.48 -24.33 15.07
CA GLU A 704 14.10 -25.62 15.37
C GLU A 704 13.74 -26.68 14.32
N VAL A 705 12.55 -26.60 13.68
CA VAL A 705 12.10 -27.52 12.59
C VAL A 705 13.11 -27.59 11.44
N LEU A 706 13.81 -26.48 11.19
CA LEU A 706 14.79 -26.33 10.11
C LEU A 706 16.26 -26.44 10.59
N ARG A 707 16.52 -26.82 11.84
CA ARG A 707 17.89 -26.94 12.39
C ARG A 707 18.24 -28.39 12.70
N GLY A 708 19.33 -28.84 12.06
CA GLY A 708 19.65 -30.25 11.89
C GLY A 708 20.01 -31.01 13.17
N GLU A 709 19.07 -31.81 13.63
CA GLU A 709 19.29 -33.20 14.06
C GLU A 709 18.04 -34.04 13.70
N TYR A 710 16.86 -33.42 13.80
CA TYR A 710 15.58 -33.92 13.28
C TYR A 710 15.15 -33.16 12.03
N VAL A 711 15.77 -33.45 10.88
CA VAL A 711 15.21 -33.00 9.58
C VAL A 711 14.01 -33.88 9.25
N CYS A 712 12.81 -33.41 9.57
CA CYS A 712 11.56 -34.06 9.17
C CYS A 712 11.42 -34.00 7.64
N TYR A 713 11.76 -35.11 6.97
CA TYR A 713 11.49 -35.30 5.54
C TYR A 713 9.98 -35.36 5.23
N GLU A 714 9.14 -35.62 6.23
CA GLU A 714 7.69 -35.55 6.12
C GLU A 714 7.19 -34.16 6.55
N GLU A 715 6.71 -33.38 5.58
CA GLU A 715 6.16 -32.04 5.80
C GLU A 715 5.02 -32.04 6.82
N LYS A 716 4.21 -33.12 6.85
CA LYS A 716 3.11 -33.31 7.81
C LYS A 716 3.58 -33.25 9.27
N VAL A 717 4.75 -33.83 9.59
CA VAL A 717 5.33 -33.86 10.95
C VAL A 717 5.97 -32.51 11.31
N ALA A 718 6.59 -31.84 10.33
CA ALA A 718 7.06 -30.47 10.52
C ALA A 718 5.89 -29.50 10.82
N CYS A 719 4.73 -29.71 10.18
CA CYS A 719 3.51 -28.95 10.45
C CYS A 719 2.93 -29.21 11.84
N THR A 720 2.78 -30.47 12.26
CA THR A 720 2.27 -30.76 13.63
C THR A 720 3.18 -30.17 14.70
N TRP A 721 4.50 -30.21 14.54
CA TRP A 721 5.40 -29.66 15.56
C TRP A 721 5.36 -28.11 15.65
N ILE A 722 5.07 -27.41 14.54
CA ILE A 722 4.75 -25.97 14.58
C ILE A 722 3.46 -25.75 15.40
N LEU A 723 2.40 -26.51 15.09
CA LEU A 723 1.08 -26.35 15.71
C LEU A 723 1.09 -26.65 17.22
N GLU A 724 1.73 -27.76 17.62
CA GLU A 724 1.97 -28.14 19.02
C GLU A 724 2.69 -27.04 19.80
N LYS A 725 3.79 -26.49 19.23
CA LYS A 725 4.57 -25.42 19.86
C LYS A 725 3.79 -24.10 19.99
N THR A 726 2.72 -23.93 19.21
CA THR A 726 1.82 -22.76 19.28
C THR A 726 0.59 -22.97 20.18
N GLU A 727 0.45 -24.15 20.79
CA GLU A 727 -0.64 -24.55 21.70
C GLU A 727 -2.05 -24.51 21.07
N LEU A 728 -2.16 -24.77 19.75
CA LEU A 728 -3.44 -24.84 19.03
C LEU A 728 -4.14 -26.19 19.22
N THR A 729 -5.46 -26.17 19.43
CA THR A 729 -6.24 -27.36 19.87
C THR A 729 -7.36 -27.83 18.94
N GLU A 730 -7.73 -27.07 17.90
CA GLU A 730 -8.89 -27.37 17.04
C GLU A 730 -8.56 -27.37 15.53
N TYR A 731 -7.36 -27.81 15.12
CA TYR A 731 -6.97 -27.91 13.70
C TYR A 731 -7.23 -29.31 13.13
N LEU A 732 -7.41 -29.44 11.81
CA LEU A 732 -7.52 -30.74 11.13
C LEU A 732 -6.39 -30.95 10.11
N MET A 733 -5.87 -32.18 10.05
CA MET A 733 -4.68 -32.55 9.27
C MET A 733 -5.01 -33.62 8.22
N GLY A 734 -5.26 -33.18 6.98
CA GLY A 734 -5.56 -34.05 5.84
C GLY A 734 -4.35 -34.86 5.35
N LYS A 735 -4.45 -35.40 4.13
CA LYS A 735 -3.35 -36.10 3.43
C LYS A 735 -2.32 -35.14 2.83
N THR A 736 -2.77 -33.97 2.37
CA THR A 736 -1.95 -33.01 1.61
C THR A 736 -2.02 -31.59 2.14
N LYS A 737 -3.05 -31.27 2.95
CA LYS A 737 -3.33 -29.92 3.46
C LYS A 737 -3.58 -29.89 4.97
N ILE A 738 -3.37 -28.73 5.57
CA ILE A 738 -3.89 -28.33 6.88
C ILE A 738 -5.19 -27.56 6.67
N PHE A 739 -6.17 -27.82 7.53
CA PHE A 739 -7.47 -27.18 7.56
C PHE A 739 -7.58 -26.39 8.87
N LEU A 740 -7.70 -25.06 8.76
CA LEU A 740 -7.66 -24.12 9.90
C LEU A 740 -8.92 -23.25 9.97
N ARG A 741 -9.26 -22.82 11.19
CA ARG A 741 -10.29 -21.81 11.44
C ARG A 741 -9.71 -20.39 11.43
N ALA A 742 -10.57 -19.40 11.19
CA ALA A 742 -10.19 -17.99 11.03
C ALA A 742 -9.61 -17.34 12.31
N ASP A 743 -9.92 -17.87 13.49
CA ASP A 743 -9.34 -17.45 14.77
C ASP A 743 -7.94 -18.05 15.01
N GLN A 744 -7.66 -19.24 14.45
CA GLN A 744 -6.38 -19.94 14.60
C GLN A 744 -5.30 -19.29 13.74
N ILE A 745 -5.63 -18.94 12.48
CA ILE A 745 -4.72 -18.18 11.62
C ILE A 745 -4.42 -16.80 12.22
N ALA A 746 -5.40 -16.15 12.87
CA ALA A 746 -5.19 -14.91 13.64
C ALA A 746 -4.21 -15.11 14.81
N GLN A 747 -4.33 -16.21 15.57
CA GLN A 747 -3.40 -16.54 16.64
C GLN A 747 -1.98 -16.78 16.11
N LEU A 748 -1.82 -17.55 15.04
CA LEU A 748 -0.53 -17.81 14.39
C LEU A 748 0.15 -16.52 13.92
N ASP A 749 -0.58 -15.66 13.19
CA ASP A 749 -0.02 -14.39 12.69
C ASP A 749 0.23 -13.37 13.81
N THR A 750 -0.54 -13.40 14.90
CA THR A 750 -0.26 -12.60 16.10
C THR A 750 1.03 -13.05 16.78
N GLN A 751 1.24 -14.37 16.95
CA GLN A 751 2.48 -14.92 17.50
C GLN A 751 3.68 -14.62 16.58
N ARG A 752 3.52 -14.75 15.25
CA ARG A 752 4.54 -14.46 14.22
C ARG A 752 4.92 -12.98 14.25
N SER A 753 3.94 -12.09 14.28
CA SER A 753 4.12 -10.64 14.41
C SER A 753 4.86 -10.26 15.70
N ARG A 754 4.54 -10.91 16.83
CA ARG A 754 5.23 -10.73 18.12
C ARG A 754 6.73 -11.10 18.04
N ILE A 755 7.07 -12.21 17.40
CA ILE A 755 8.48 -12.63 17.20
C ILE A 755 9.22 -11.67 16.26
N LEU A 756 8.59 -11.23 15.17
CA LEU A 756 9.16 -10.26 14.23
C LEU A 756 9.41 -8.89 14.90
N ARG A 757 8.43 -8.38 15.66
CA ARG A 757 8.51 -7.11 16.43
C ARG A 757 9.66 -7.14 17.46
N ASN A 758 9.82 -8.26 18.17
CA ASN A 758 10.94 -8.48 19.09
C ASN A 758 12.29 -8.53 18.37
N SER A 759 12.37 -9.25 17.24
CA SER A 759 13.59 -9.37 16.43
C SER A 759 14.04 -8.03 15.85
N ALA A 760 13.11 -7.24 15.30
CA ALA A 760 13.35 -5.88 14.85
C ALA A 760 13.87 -4.99 15.98
N THR A 761 13.32 -5.10 17.19
CA THR A 761 13.77 -4.35 18.37
C THR A 761 15.22 -4.69 18.74
N VAL A 762 15.64 -5.96 18.66
CA VAL A 762 17.04 -6.37 18.89
C VAL A 762 17.98 -5.80 17.83
N ILE A 763 17.61 -5.87 16.55
CA ILE A 763 18.39 -5.33 15.43
C ILE A 763 18.55 -3.81 15.58
N GLN A 764 17.45 -3.08 15.81
CA GLN A 764 17.45 -1.63 16.04
C GLN A 764 18.32 -1.25 17.25
N ARG A 765 18.19 -1.96 18.37
CA ARG A 765 19.03 -1.75 19.57
C ARG A 765 20.51 -1.90 19.25
N ARG A 766 20.89 -2.93 18.48
CA ARG A 766 22.30 -3.17 18.11
C ARG A 766 22.82 -2.13 17.10
N ALA A 767 22.02 -1.74 16.11
CA ALA A 767 22.34 -0.70 15.13
C ALA A 767 22.55 0.67 15.80
N ARG A 768 21.60 1.11 16.64
CA ARG A 768 21.70 2.33 17.45
C ARG A 768 22.96 2.31 18.33
N THR A 769 23.22 1.20 19.03
CA THR A 769 24.43 1.03 19.87
C THR A 769 25.73 1.15 19.06
N ASN A 770 25.82 0.51 17.89
CA ASN A 770 26.99 0.59 17.01
C ASN A 770 27.22 2.03 16.51
N SER A 771 26.16 2.71 16.07
CA SER A 771 26.22 4.11 15.60
C SER A 771 26.72 5.06 16.70
N THR A 772 26.11 5.02 17.89
CA THR A 772 26.51 5.84 19.04
C THR A 772 27.94 5.54 19.49
N ARG A 773 28.34 4.26 19.55
CA ARG A 773 29.72 3.86 19.88
C ARG A 773 30.73 4.37 18.84
N ARG A 774 30.40 4.33 17.54
CA ARG A 774 31.22 4.91 16.45
C ARG A 774 31.31 6.44 16.54
N LYS A 775 30.27 7.14 17.01
CA LYS A 775 30.27 8.60 17.24
C LYS A 775 31.17 8.96 18.44
N TYR A 776 30.98 8.28 19.58
CA TYR A 776 31.78 8.48 20.79
C TYR A 776 33.28 8.21 20.59
N ILE A 777 33.64 7.12 19.91
CA ILE A 777 35.06 6.80 19.63
C ILE A 777 35.73 7.89 18.77
N ARG A 778 35.01 8.47 17.80
CA ARG A 778 35.50 9.61 16.99
C ARG A 778 35.73 10.84 17.87
N GLN A 779 34.75 11.24 18.69
CA GLN A 779 34.87 12.36 19.62
C GLN A 779 36.02 12.19 20.63
N ARG A 780 36.17 10.99 21.21
CA ARG A 780 37.26 10.66 22.14
C ARG A 780 38.64 10.74 21.47
N ARG A 781 38.79 10.23 20.25
CA ARG A 781 40.05 10.33 19.48
C ARG A 781 40.44 11.78 19.21
N ALA A 782 39.49 12.62 18.77
CA ALA A 782 39.71 14.05 18.52
C ALA A 782 40.13 14.78 19.81
N SER A 783 39.42 14.55 20.92
CA SER A 783 39.74 15.14 22.23
C SER A 783 41.15 14.79 22.69
N ILE A 784 41.58 13.53 22.53
CA ILE A 784 42.95 13.08 22.87
C ILE A 784 44.00 13.79 21.99
N HIS A 785 43.74 14.01 20.70
CA HIS A 785 44.64 14.73 19.79
C HIS A 785 44.79 16.21 20.17
N ILE A 786 43.69 16.89 20.52
CA ILE A 786 43.72 18.28 20.98
C ILE A 786 44.52 18.38 22.29
N GLN A 787 44.24 17.50 23.26
CA GLN A 787 44.95 17.48 24.54
C GLN A 787 46.46 17.18 24.38
N SER A 788 46.86 16.24 23.52
CA SER A 788 48.28 15.92 23.31
C SER A 788 49.01 17.07 22.61
N ARG A 789 48.38 17.73 21.62
CA ARG A 789 48.90 18.93 20.95
C ARG A 789 49.07 20.09 21.94
N TRP A 790 48.14 20.27 22.88
CA TRP A 790 48.24 21.28 23.95
C TRP A 790 49.36 20.96 24.95
N ARG A 791 49.38 19.75 25.53
CA ARG A 791 50.44 19.29 26.46
C ARG A 791 51.84 19.45 25.87
N GLY A 792 52.05 19.03 24.62
CA GLY A 792 53.33 19.21 23.92
C GLY A 792 53.69 20.68 23.66
N THR A 793 52.71 21.56 23.51
CA THR A 793 52.92 23.01 23.31
C THR A 793 53.27 23.71 24.63
N LEU A 794 52.65 23.32 25.74
CA LEU A 794 53.03 23.76 27.08
C LEU A 794 54.48 23.35 27.41
N GLY A 795 54.86 22.10 27.12
CA GLY A 795 56.23 21.61 27.28
C GLY A 795 57.25 22.43 26.46
N ARG A 796 56.94 22.70 25.18
CA ARG A 796 57.77 23.57 24.32
C ARG A 796 57.90 25.00 24.86
N ARG A 797 56.85 25.59 25.45
CA ARG A 797 56.91 26.90 26.11
C ARG A 797 57.87 26.87 27.31
N LYS A 798 57.73 25.90 28.23
CA LYS A 798 58.61 25.75 29.40
C LYS A 798 60.07 25.54 29.01
N PHE A 799 60.35 24.71 28.02
CA PHE A 799 61.72 24.51 27.51
C PHE A 799 62.31 25.78 26.86
N LYS A 800 61.50 26.57 26.14
CA LYS A 800 61.93 27.87 25.57
C LYS A 800 62.27 28.89 26.67
N GLN A 801 61.58 28.85 27.81
CA GLN A 801 61.93 29.65 28.99
C GLN A 801 63.26 29.17 29.61
N MET A 802 63.40 27.89 29.93
CA MET A 802 64.65 27.34 30.50
C MET A 802 65.88 27.62 29.61
N ARG A 803 65.73 27.54 28.28
CA ARG A 803 66.80 27.93 27.34
C ARG A 803 67.17 29.43 27.42
N ARG A 804 66.22 30.33 27.69
CA ARG A 804 66.49 31.77 27.88
C ARG A 804 67.21 32.02 29.20
N GLU A 805 66.79 31.36 30.28
CA GLU A 805 67.41 31.46 31.60
C GLU A 805 68.87 30.97 31.56
N VAL A 806 69.13 29.78 30.99
CA VAL A 806 70.49 29.25 30.80
C VAL A 806 71.34 30.14 29.89
N ALA A 807 70.75 30.76 28.85
CA ALA A 807 71.47 31.72 28.00
C ALA A 807 71.85 32.99 28.77
N ALA A 808 70.93 33.56 29.55
CA ALA A 808 71.19 34.73 30.38
C ALA A 808 72.31 34.47 31.41
N VAL A 809 72.25 33.32 32.11
CA VAL A 809 73.30 32.92 33.07
C VAL A 809 74.65 32.73 32.37
N LYS A 810 74.71 32.15 31.16
CA LYS A 810 75.96 32.04 30.38
C LYS A 810 76.53 33.42 30.00
N ILE A 811 75.70 34.36 29.56
CA ILE A 811 76.12 35.73 29.23
C ILE A 811 76.65 36.45 30.48
N GLN A 812 75.88 36.42 31.59
CA GLN A 812 76.28 37.02 32.87
C GLN A 812 77.60 36.43 33.40
N LYS A 813 77.77 35.11 33.36
CA LYS A 813 79.00 34.41 33.78
C LYS A 813 80.21 34.88 32.97
N ASN A 814 80.07 34.95 31.65
CA ASN A 814 81.18 35.35 30.77
C ASN A 814 81.55 36.82 30.96
N LEU A 815 80.56 37.71 31.10
CA LEU A 815 80.78 39.14 31.32
C LEU A 815 81.46 39.39 32.69
N ARG A 816 80.97 38.77 33.77
CA ARG A 816 81.61 38.82 35.10
C ARG A 816 83.07 38.33 35.05
N ARG A 817 83.34 37.22 34.35
CA ARG A 817 84.71 36.70 34.13
C ARG A 817 85.60 37.71 33.39
N GLN A 818 85.07 38.38 32.37
CA GLN A 818 85.82 39.35 31.56
C GLN A 818 86.18 40.61 32.35
N VAL A 819 85.24 41.14 33.14
CA VAL A 819 85.47 42.30 34.03
C VAL A 819 86.54 41.97 35.07
N ALA A 820 86.40 40.85 35.79
CA ALA A 820 87.39 40.42 36.79
C ALA A 820 88.79 40.20 36.18
N ARG A 821 88.87 39.59 34.98
CA ARG A 821 90.14 39.37 34.29
C ARG A 821 90.80 40.68 33.82
N ARG A 822 90.02 41.68 33.39
CA ARG A 822 90.55 43.03 33.07
C ARG A 822 91.12 43.70 34.31
N ALA A 823 90.38 43.72 35.42
CA ALA A 823 90.85 44.31 36.68
C ALA A 823 92.17 43.68 37.15
N TYR A 824 92.25 42.34 37.20
CA TYR A 824 93.47 41.63 37.60
C TYR A 824 94.66 41.90 36.66
N SER A 825 94.44 41.94 35.35
CA SER A 825 95.51 42.28 34.38
C SER A 825 96.06 43.70 34.60
N ASN A 826 95.20 44.68 34.88
CA ASN A 826 95.63 46.05 35.15
C ASN A 826 96.45 46.15 36.44
N THR A 827 95.99 45.53 37.53
CA THR A 827 96.73 45.48 38.81
C THR A 827 98.08 44.77 38.64
N ARG A 828 98.11 43.64 37.91
CA ARG A 828 99.37 42.93 37.59
C ARG A 828 100.33 43.79 36.78
N SER A 829 99.84 44.53 35.77
CA SER A 829 100.68 45.44 34.98
C SER A 829 101.31 46.53 35.84
N SER A 830 100.49 47.18 36.67
CA SER A 830 100.92 48.21 37.62
C SER A 830 101.98 47.66 38.61
N ALA A 831 101.74 46.48 39.17
CA ALA A 831 102.69 45.82 40.08
C ALA A 831 104.02 45.48 39.40
N LEU A 832 104.00 45.03 38.13
CA LEU A 832 105.23 44.76 37.35
C LEU A 832 106.04 46.04 37.10
N ILE A 833 105.37 47.16 36.78
CA ILE A 833 106.01 48.48 36.57
C ILE A 833 106.69 48.96 37.87
N VAL A 834 106.01 48.83 39.02
CA VAL A 834 106.59 49.16 40.33
C VAL A 834 107.79 48.24 40.65
N GLN A 835 107.67 46.93 40.41
CA GLN A 835 108.75 45.98 40.68
C GLN A 835 109.99 46.21 39.80
N THR A 836 109.84 46.55 38.52
CA THR A 836 110.98 46.87 37.66
C THR A 836 111.64 48.19 38.07
N GLY A 837 110.87 49.21 38.43
CA GLY A 837 111.37 50.46 38.99
C GLY A 837 112.20 50.25 40.27
N VAL A 838 111.66 49.51 41.25
CA VAL A 838 112.37 49.22 42.52
C VAL A 838 113.65 48.40 42.28
N ARG A 839 113.61 47.38 41.41
CA ARG A 839 114.83 46.60 41.06
C ARG A 839 115.91 47.49 40.43
N ALA A 840 115.53 48.39 39.53
CA ALA A 840 116.45 49.34 38.90
C ALA A 840 116.99 50.41 39.88
N MET A 841 116.28 50.71 40.97
CA MET A 841 116.76 51.57 42.05
C MET A 841 117.77 50.83 42.93
N VAL A 842 117.47 49.60 43.36
CA VAL A 842 118.38 48.78 44.19
C VAL A 842 119.72 48.53 43.49
N ALA A 843 119.69 48.20 42.19
CA ALA A 843 120.91 48.04 41.40
C ALA A 843 121.74 49.32 41.32
N ARG A 844 121.10 50.50 41.15
CA ARG A 844 121.79 51.80 41.14
C ARG A 844 122.41 52.17 42.48
N ASN A 845 121.77 51.83 43.61
CA ASN A 845 122.35 52.06 44.93
C ASN A 845 123.56 51.15 45.19
N GLN A 846 123.46 49.85 44.89
CA GLN A 846 124.60 48.93 44.99
C GLN A 846 125.80 49.38 44.13
N PHE A 847 125.57 50.00 42.97
CA PHE A 847 126.64 50.58 42.16
C PHE A 847 127.29 51.79 42.83
N LYS A 848 126.50 52.73 43.38
CA LYS A 848 127.02 53.89 44.13
C LYS A 848 127.89 53.47 45.31
N ASP A 849 127.50 52.45 46.07
CA ASP A 849 128.25 52.02 47.24
C ASP A 849 129.57 51.32 46.87
N ARG A 850 129.62 50.55 45.77
CA ARG A 850 130.89 50.04 45.22
C ARG A 850 131.83 51.17 44.77
N MET A 851 131.29 52.22 44.16
CA MET A 851 132.09 53.40 43.77
C MET A 851 132.67 54.12 45.00
N ARG A 852 131.90 54.25 46.09
CA ARG A 852 132.41 54.73 47.39
C ARG A 852 133.52 53.83 47.95
N THR A 853 133.38 52.50 47.89
CA THR A 853 134.44 51.59 48.38
C THR A 853 135.74 51.74 47.57
N LYS A 854 135.61 51.96 46.25
CA LYS A 854 136.75 52.19 45.35
C LYS A 854 137.46 53.52 45.64
N ALA A 855 136.72 54.59 45.96
CA ALA A 855 137.30 55.86 46.40
C ALA A 855 138.07 55.72 47.73
N VAL A 856 137.49 55.04 48.73
CA VAL A 856 138.14 54.80 50.03
C VAL A 856 139.45 54.01 49.89
N THR A 857 139.48 52.99 49.04
CA THR A 857 140.72 52.20 48.81
C THR A 857 141.82 53.00 48.10
N ILE A 858 141.48 53.92 47.19
CA ILE A 858 142.45 54.83 46.57
C ILE A 858 143.06 55.78 47.62
N ILE A 859 142.24 56.38 48.49
CA ILE A 859 142.70 57.27 49.56
C ILE A 859 143.63 56.53 50.54
N GLN A 860 143.25 55.31 50.95
CA GLN A 860 144.08 54.48 51.84
C GLN A 860 145.43 54.09 51.22
N ALA A 861 145.50 53.87 49.91
CA ALA A 861 146.75 53.59 49.21
C ALA A 861 147.70 54.80 49.22
N TYR A 862 147.18 56.00 48.96
CA TYR A 862 147.97 57.24 49.01
C TYR A 862 148.51 57.54 50.41
N TRP A 863 147.69 57.38 51.46
CA TRP A 863 148.14 57.58 52.84
C TRP A 863 149.29 56.64 53.23
N ARG A 864 149.19 55.35 52.87
CA ARG A 864 150.23 54.34 53.16
C ARG A 864 151.56 54.68 52.51
N ARG A 865 151.54 55.19 51.26
CA ARG A 865 152.75 55.68 50.56
C ARG A 865 153.40 56.85 51.31
N PHE A 866 152.61 57.83 51.75
CA PHE A 866 153.11 59.00 52.48
C PHE A 866 153.78 58.61 53.83
N SER A 867 153.13 57.75 54.61
CA SER A 867 153.64 57.30 55.91
C SER A 867 155.03 56.62 55.80
N ALA A 868 155.23 55.76 54.79
CA ALA A 868 156.49 55.05 54.59
C ALA A 868 157.66 56.00 54.24
N VAL A 869 157.42 56.98 53.37
CA VAL A 869 158.44 57.99 52.99
C VAL A 869 158.83 58.87 54.18
N THR A 870 157.87 59.22 55.03
CA THR A 870 158.10 60.04 56.22
C THR A 870 158.95 59.32 57.27
N HIS A 871 158.75 58.00 57.44
CA HIS A 871 159.54 57.17 58.35
C HIS A 871 161.02 57.08 57.92
N TYR A 872 161.28 56.88 56.63
CA TYR A 872 162.64 56.78 56.09
C TYR A 872 163.48 58.05 56.34
N LYS A 873 162.89 59.24 56.20
CA LYS A 873 163.60 60.51 56.41
C LYS A 873 164.08 60.71 57.86
N LYS A 874 163.32 60.26 58.87
CA LYS A 874 163.70 60.43 60.29
C LYS A 874 164.95 59.65 60.69
N LEU A 875 165.18 58.47 60.09
CA LEU A 875 166.31 57.60 60.46
C LEU A 875 167.69 58.16 60.05
N LYS A 876 167.76 59.11 59.11
CA LYS A 876 169.04 59.64 58.61
C LYS A 876 169.62 60.76 59.49
N GLY A 877 168.77 61.58 60.13
CA GLY A 877 169.21 62.78 60.87
C GLY A 877 169.89 62.53 62.22
N VAL A 878 169.86 61.28 62.73
CA VAL A 878 170.42 60.93 64.05
C VAL A 878 171.94 60.70 64.00
N SER A 879 172.52 60.53 62.81
CA SER A 879 173.92 60.10 62.64
C SER A 879 174.96 61.21 62.82
N ASP A 880 174.65 62.45 62.44
CA ASP A 880 175.66 63.48 62.15
C ASP A 880 176.00 64.39 63.34
N ILE A 881 175.26 64.30 64.46
CA ILE A 881 175.40 65.21 65.62
C ILE A 881 176.58 64.83 66.54
N SER A 882 177.13 63.62 66.41
CA SER A 882 178.03 63.01 67.40
C SER A 882 179.52 63.45 67.33
N GLN A 883 179.89 64.52 66.60
CA GLN A 883 181.32 64.79 66.27
C GLN A 883 181.89 66.18 66.64
N LYS A 884 181.14 67.11 67.24
CA LYS A 884 181.68 68.45 67.60
C LYS A 884 181.10 69.04 68.90
N THR A 885 181.71 68.73 70.05
CA THR A 885 182.55 69.66 70.86
C THR A 885 182.81 69.08 72.25
N GLU A 886 184.07 69.05 72.67
CA GLU A 886 184.52 68.51 73.96
C GLU A 886 185.35 69.55 74.75
N SER A 887 185.05 70.85 74.59
CA SER A 887 185.94 71.93 75.07
C SER A 887 185.25 73.29 75.34
N ARG A 888 184.43 73.37 76.39
CA ARG A 888 184.40 74.55 77.28
C ARG A 888 183.61 74.28 78.56
N GLU A 889 184.17 74.65 79.70
CA GLU A 889 183.62 74.40 81.03
C GLU A 889 182.82 75.61 81.55
N HIS A 890 181.58 75.40 82.02
CA HIS A 890 181.15 75.90 83.33
C HIS A 890 179.80 75.32 83.77
N LEU A 891 179.77 74.94 85.05
CA LEU A 891 178.67 74.93 86.03
C LEU A 891 177.19 74.78 85.56
N ASP A 892 176.58 73.72 86.11
CA ASP A 892 175.15 73.53 86.45
C ASP A 892 174.44 74.79 87.04
N PRO A 893 173.08 74.85 87.10
CA PRO A 893 172.14 73.76 86.83
C PRO A 893 170.88 74.04 85.98
N GLN A 894 170.24 72.94 85.57
CA GLN A 894 168.86 72.80 85.04
C GLN A 894 168.56 73.34 83.63
N LEU A 895 169.05 72.56 82.66
CA LEU A 895 168.59 72.53 81.25
C LEU A 895 167.38 71.58 81.07
N GLY A 896 166.64 71.65 79.96
CA GLY A 896 166.83 72.56 78.83
C GLY A 896 165.73 72.49 77.76
N GLY A 897 165.92 73.28 76.71
CA GLY A 897 165.07 73.31 75.52
C GLY A 897 165.88 73.21 74.22
N GLY A 898 165.25 73.49 73.09
CA GLY A 898 165.88 73.55 71.77
C GLY A 898 164.87 74.01 70.71
N GLN A 899 165.17 75.10 70.02
CA GLN A 899 164.38 75.69 68.92
C GLN A 899 165.21 75.71 67.62
N GLU A 900 164.73 76.49 66.65
CA GLU A 900 165.38 76.93 65.40
C GLU A 900 165.25 75.93 64.22
N GLU A 901 164.51 76.31 63.17
CA GLU A 901 164.95 76.96 61.90
C GLU A 901 165.72 75.97 60.97
N SER A 902 165.55 75.87 59.64
CA SER A 902 164.99 76.72 58.56
C SER A 902 164.66 75.79 57.33
N VAL A 903 164.36 76.16 56.06
CA VAL A 903 164.27 77.44 55.30
C VAL A 903 163.40 77.27 54.03
N GLN A 904 162.61 78.30 53.65
CA GLN A 904 162.13 78.69 52.29
C GLN A 904 161.38 77.74 51.30
N ALA A 905 160.82 78.38 50.25
CA ALA A 905 160.11 77.89 49.06
C ALA A 905 158.73 77.23 49.30
N GLY A 906 157.64 77.62 48.61
CA GLY A 906 157.46 78.48 47.42
C GLY A 906 157.37 77.65 46.12
N ASP A 907 156.35 77.74 45.26
CA ASP A 907 155.15 78.59 45.29
C ASP A 907 153.90 77.79 44.90
N ILE A 908 152.74 78.22 45.42
CA ILE A 908 151.39 77.72 45.11
C ILE A 908 150.51 78.99 45.11
N VAL A 909 150.28 79.67 43.98
CA VAL A 909 149.48 79.23 42.82
C VAL A 909 148.11 78.75 43.31
N ASP A 910 147.22 79.68 43.68
CA ASP A 910 146.24 80.35 42.80
C ASP A 910 145.24 79.40 42.11
N GLU A 911 144.14 79.99 41.63
CA GLU A 911 142.96 79.34 41.04
C GLU A 911 142.08 78.51 42.00
N THR A 912 141.02 79.14 42.50
CA THR A 912 139.66 78.57 42.39
C THR A 912 138.62 79.70 42.45
N ASN A 913 138.75 80.63 41.50
CA ASN A 913 137.84 81.76 41.37
C ASN A 913 136.57 81.34 40.58
N THR A 914 135.55 82.20 40.64
CA THR A 914 134.40 82.33 39.72
C THR A 914 134.34 81.40 38.48
N SER A 915 133.29 80.57 38.36
CA SER A 915 132.16 80.87 37.45
C SER A 915 131.02 79.84 37.53
N LEU A 916 129.77 80.31 37.49
CA LEU A 916 128.58 79.55 37.11
C LEU A 916 127.72 80.36 36.12
N LEU A 917 128.39 80.94 35.13
CA LEU A 917 127.92 81.52 33.88
C LEU A 917 128.95 81.11 32.81
N GLU A 918 128.64 80.82 31.55
CA GLU A 918 127.38 80.68 30.81
C GLU A 918 127.70 79.78 29.60
N GLU A 919 126.80 78.89 29.17
CA GLU A 919 126.73 78.53 27.74
C GLU A 919 125.34 77.98 27.38
N HIS A 920 124.52 78.89 26.85
CA HIS A 920 123.40 78.75 25.91
C HIS A 920 122.48 77.51 25.97
N GLU A 921 121.18 77.69 26.25
CA GLU A 921 120.17 78.27 25.33
C GLU A 921 119.95 77.43 24.05
N ALA A 922 119.10 76.41 24.17
CA ALA A 922 118.34 75.88 23.06
C ALA A 922 117.00 75.29 23.55
N ALA A 923 115.99 75.32 22.67
CA ALA A 923 114.73 74.58 22.79
C ALA A 923 113.72 75.00 23.88
N GLU A 924 113.32 76.28 23.88
CA GLU A 924 111.87 76.53 23.85
C GLU A 924 111.28 75.88 22.57
N LYS A 925 110.68 74.68 22.68
CA LYS A 925 109.70 74.11 21.71
C LYS A 925 109.24 72.70 22.12
N ALA A 926 108.02 72.61 22.68
CA ALA A 926 107.07 71.50 22.48
C ALA A 926 105.80 71.69 23.35
N ASN A 927 104.87 72.54 22.91
CA ASN A 927 103.46 72.45 23.32
C ASN A 927 102.70 71.69 22.22
N GLY A 928 101.68 70.93 22.61
CA GLY A 928 100.84 70.12 21.69
C GLY A 928 100.89 68.61 22.01
N ASP A 929 99.79 67.85 21.93
CA ASP A 929 98.42 68.28 21.58
C ASP A 929 97.33 67.37 22.14
N THR A 930 96.09 67.88 22.24
CA THR A 930 94.95 67.19 22.85
C THR A 930 93.92 66.69 21.82
N THR A 931 94.02 65.42 21.42
CA THR A 931 92.99 64.77 20.56
C THR A 931 92.74 63.29 20.92
N ALA A 932 91.73 63.02 21.77
CA ALA A 932 91.30 61.64 22.07
C ALA A 932 89.82 61.47 22.48
N CYS A 933 88.97 62.51 22.45
CA CYS A 933 87.65 62.49 23.09
C CYS A 933 86.42 62.49 22.15
N ILE A 934 86.61 62.65 20.83
CA ILE A 934 85.49 62.95 19.91
C ILE A 934 84.85 61.68 19.31
N GLN A 935 85.63 60.65 18.97
CA GLN A 935 85.16 59.51 18.16
C GLN A 935 84.13 58.57 18.81
N ASP A 936 83.85 58.67 20.11
CA ASP A 936 82.87 57.81 20.78
C ASP A 936 81.49 58.48 20.95
N SER A 937 81.40 59.81 20.85
CA SER A 937 80.11 60.53 20.89
C SER A 937 79.24 60.15 19.70
N ASP A 938 79.77 60.31 18.49
CA ASP A 938 79.07 60.05 17.22
C ASP A 938 78.63 58.58 17.10
N LYS A 939 79.44 57.64 17.61
CA LYS A 939 79.07 56.21 17.66
C LYS A 939 77.93 55.95 18.64
N ILE A 940 77.88 56.66 19.78
CA ILE A 940 76.78 56.54 20.74
C ILE A 940 75.50 57.16 20.18
N GLU A 941 75.57 58.28 19.47
CA GLU A 941 74.43 58.88 18.76
C GLU A 941 73.92 57.97 17.64
N HIS A 942 74.80 57.46 16.77
CA HIS A 942 74.44 56.51 15.71
C HIS A 942 73.79 55.24 16.27
N LEU A 943 74.32 54.67 17.36
CA LEU A 943 73.72 53.49 18.01
C LEU A 943 72.39 53.82 18.69
N ARG A 944 72.20 55.03 19.23
CA ARG A 944 70.89 55.48 19.75
C ARG A 944 69.87 55.63 18.61
N ALA A 945 70.26 56.21 17.47
CA ALA A 945 69.42 56.31 16.28
C ALA A 945 69.03 54.93 15.73
N GLU A 946 69.98 54.00 15.61
CA GLU A 946 69.74 52.62 15.17
C GLU A 946 68.77 51.89 16.12
N VAL A 947 68.96 52.02 17.44
CA VAL A 947 68.03 51.46 18.44
C VAL A 947 66.65 52.12 18.38
N HIS A 948 66.54 53.41 18.05
CA HIS A 948 65.25 54.07 17.87
C HIS A 948 64.52 53.59 16.61
N LYS A 949 65.25 53.44 15.50
CA LYS A 949 64.78 52.88 14.22
C LYS A 949 64.32 51.43 14.37
N LEU A 950 65.09 50.59 15.05
CA LEU A 950 64.72 49.21 15.38
C LEU A 950 63.51 49.13 16.31
N LYS A 951 63.36 50.05 17.28
CA LYS A 951 62.16 50.15 18.12
C LYS A 951 60.92 50.58 17.32
N ALA A 952 61.07 51.45 16.32
CA ALA A 952 59.97 51.83 15.43
C ALA A 952 59.53 50.66 14.55
N LEU A 953 60.48 49.95 13.92
CA LEU A 953 60.21 48.73 13.14
C LEU A 953 59.53 47.64 13.98
N LEU A 954 59.97 47.42 15.23
CA LEU A 954 59.35 46.45 16.14
C LEU A 954 57.92 46.84 16.59
N ARG A 955 57.55 48.12 16.55
CA ARG A 955 56.17 48.58 16.78
C ARG A 955 55.31 48.34 15.54
N ALA A 956 55.79 48.74 14.36
CA ALA A 956 55.10 48.49 13.09
C ALA A 956 54.89 46.98 12.83
N GLU A 957 55.89 46.13 13.11
CA GLU A 957 55.74 44.66 12.98
C GLU A 957 54.71 44.10 13.97
N LYS A 958 54.63 44.65 15.20
CA LYS A 958 53.58 44.30 16.15
C LYS A 958 52.19 44.71 15.66
N GLU A 959 52.01 45.94 15.21
CA GLU A 959 50.74 46.46 14.69
C GLU A 959 50.28 45.64 13.47
N ILE A 960 51.19 45.30 12.56
CA ILE A 960 50.92 44.38 11.43
C ILE A 960 50.55 42.98 11.94
N SER A 961 51.17 42.48 13.01
CA SER A 961 50.82 41.17 13.60
C SER A 961 49.46 41.19 14.31
N GLU A 962 49.09 42.31 14.92
CA GLU A 962 47.79 42.54 15.57
C GLU A 962 46.68 42.60 14.52
N GLN A 963 46.84 43.42 13.48
CA GLN A 963 45.92 43.49 12.34
C GLN A 963 45.77 42.14 11.60
N ARG A 964 46.85 41.35 11.49
CA ARG A 964 46.77 39.98 10.94
C ARG A 964 46.00 39.05 11.86
N ARG A 965 46.13 39.18 13.18
CA ARG A 965 45.36 38.40 14.17
C ARG A 965 43.87 38.75 14.11
N GLU A 966 43.54 40.03 14.00
CA GLU A 966 42.17 40.52 13.89
C GLU A 966 41.51 40.08 12.57
N LYS A 967 42.19 40.25 11.43
CA LYS A 967 41.72 39.73 10.14
C LYS A 967 41.55 38.21 10.16
N LEU A 968 42.40 37.47 10.85
CA LEU A 968 42.27 36.01 10.97
C LEU A 968 41.02 35.63 11.77
N VAL A 969 40.77 36.28 12.92
CA VAL A 969 39.52 36.11 13.70
C VAL A 969 38.29 36.54 12.90
N GLU A 970 38.38 37.58 12.08
CA GLU A 970 37.30 37.98 11.19
C GLU A 970 37.04 36.92 10.10
N THR A 971 38.08 36.35 9.50
CA THR A 971 37.92 35.24 8.55
C THR A 971 37.37 33.98 9.21
N GLU A 972 37.75 33.65 10.45
CA GLU A 972 37.16 32.54 11.19
C GLU A 972 35.67 32.78 11.48
N LYS A 973 35.27 34.01 11.84
CA LYS A 973 33.85 34.38 11.95
C LYS A 973 33.10 34.27 10.62
N ARG A 974 33.68 34.75 9.51
CA ARG A 974 33.07 34.63 8.17
C ARG A 974 32.95 33.18 7.72
N VAL A 975 33.96 32.33 7.99
CA VAL A 975 33.90 30.89 7.71
C VAL A 975 32.82 30.20 8.56
N TYR A 976 32.70 30.54 9.85
CA TYR A 976 31.64 30.01 10.70
C TYR A 976 30.25 30.45 10.18
N GLN A 977 30.06 31.73 9.85
CA GLN A 977 28.82 32.24 9.26
C GLN A 977 28.48 31.56 7.93
N LEU A 978 29.46 31.38 7.04
CA LEU A 978 29.27 30.64 5.79
C LEU A 978 28.92 29.17 6.04
N GLN A 979 29.52 28.52 7.04
CA GLN A 979 29.20 27.14 7.39
C GLN A 979 27.81 27.00 8.03
N THR A 980 27.38 27.95 8.87
CA THR A 980 25.99 28.03 9.37
C THR A 980 25.00 28.32 8.24
N SER A 981 25.35 29.19 7.29
CA SER A 981 24.54 29.48 6.10
C SER A 981 24.44 28.28 5.16
N LEU A 982 25.52 27.54 4.96
CA LEU A 982 25.55 26.31 4.16
C LEU A 982 24.74 25.20 4.84
N ASN A 983 24.82 25.06 6.17
CA ASN A 983 23.98 24.13 6.90
C ASN A 983 22.49 24.52 6.81
N ARG A 984 22.14 25.80 6.96
CA ARG A 984 20.76 26.29 6.73
C ARG A 984 20.29 26.06 5.29
N MET A 985 21.16 26.23 4.30
CA MET A 985 20.88 25.96 2.90
C MET A 985 20.72 24.46 2.63
N LEU A 986 21.47 23.59 3.32
CA LEU A 986 21.30 22.13 3.27
C LEU A 986 19.98 21.68 3.92
N TYR A 987 19.58 22.28 5.04
CA TYR A 987 18.25 22.03 5.63
C TYR A 987 17.13 22.55 4.72
N ALA A 988 17.22 23.79 4.21
CA ALA A 988 16.25 24.33 3.27
C ALA A 988 16.17 23.54 1.95
N MET A 989 17.30 23.03 1.44
CA MET A 989 17.30 22.09 0.31
C MET A 989 16.71 20.74 0.70
N SER A 990 16.93 20.25 1.92
CA SER A 990 16.31 19.00 2.39
C SER A 990 14.79 19.13 2.49
N ASP A 991 14.29 20.28 2.95
CA ASP A 991 12.86 20.58 3.00
C ASP A 991 12.28 20.83 1.59
N GLN A 992 13.04 21.50 0.70
CA GLN A 992 12.67 21.61 -0.72
C GLN A 992 12.72 20.26 -1.45
N PHE A 993 13.59 19.32 -1.07
CA PHE A 993 13.58 17.95 -1.57
C PHE A 993 12.41 17.14 -0.98
N ALA A 994 12.03 17.39 0.28
CA ALA A 994 10.82 16.80 0.87
C ALA A 994 9.54 17.33 0.19
N ALA A 995 9.48 18.62 -0.12
CA ALA A 995 8.39 19.25 -0.86
C ALA A 995 8.38 18.85 -2.35
N LEU A 996 9.53 18.78 -3.03
CA LEU A 996 9.62 18.19 -4.37
C LEU A 996 9.20 16.73 -4.36
N LYS A 997 9.48 15.98 -3.28
CA LYS A 997 9.01 14.61 -3.11
C LYS A 997 7.50 14.57 -2.91
N SER A 998 6.88 15.42 -2.09
CA SER A 998 5.41 15.46 -1.97
C SER A 998 4.74 15.92 -3.28
N ILE A 999 5.35 16.82 -4.05
CA ILE A 999 4.89 17.22 -5.39
C ILE A 999 5.03 16.05 -6.39
N LEU A 1000 6.15 15.31 -6.38
CA LEU A 1000 6.34 14.12 -7.23
C LEU A 1000 5.47 12.92 -6.84
N TYR A 1001 4.94 12.89 -5.62
CA TYR A 1001 3.94 11.93 -5.15
C TYR A 1001 2.51 12.53 -5.10
N SER A 1002 2.29 13.71 -5.68
CA SER A 1002 0.95 14.27 -5.91
C SER A 1002 0.48 13.91 -7.32
N PRO A 1003 -0.64 13.19 -7.50
CA PRO A 1003 -1.18 12.88 -8.83
C PRO A 1003 -1.50 14.16 -9.62
N SER A 1004 -1.19 14.14 -10.91
CA SER A 1004 -1.53 15.23 -11.82
C SER A 1004 -3.04 15.29 -12.08
N ASN A 1005 -3.66 16.45 -11.87
CA ASN A 1005 -4.62 16.98 -12.84
C ASN A 1005 -4.71 18.51 -12.74
N GLY A 1006 -4.81 19.15 -13.90
CA GLY A 1006 -5.26 20.54 -14.00
C GLY A 1006 -6.80 20.60 -14.03
N THR A 1007 -7.42 21.77 -14.21
CA THR A 1007 -6.83 23.09 -14.47
C THR A 1007 -7.84 24.19 -14.12
N SER A 1008 -7.34 25.40 -13.81
CA SER A 1008 -8.11 26.65 -13.56
C SER A 1008 -9.03 26.68 -12.32
N GLY A 1009 -9.16 27.79 -11.58
CA GLY A 1009 -8.30 28.98 -11.57
C GLY A 1009 -9.05 30.28 -11.21
N SER A 1010 -8.68 30.91 -10.09
CA SER A 1010 -8.86 32.36 -9.87
C SER A 1010 -8.00 32.86 -8.70
N SER A 1011 -7.86 34.19 -8.61
CA SER A 1011 -7.24 34.94 -7.50
C SER A 1011 -8.06 34.84 -6.19
N THR A 1012 -7.61 35.28 -5.00
CA THR A 1012 -7.30 36.68 -4.62
C THR A 1012 -6.40 36.78 -3.36
N ILE A 1013 -5.88 37.99 -3.09
CA ILE A 1013 -4.85 38.36 -2.10
C ILE A 1013 -5.44 38.91 -0.78
N ALA A 1014 -4.92 38.49 0.40
CA ALA A 1014 -4.81 39.27 1.65
C ALA A 1014 -3.94 38.51 2.69
N THR A 1015 -2.74 38.93 3.11
CA THR A 1015 -2.29 39.94 4.12
C THR A 1015 -2.71 39.77 5.59
N LYS A 1016 -1.67 39.74 6.48
CA LYS A 1016 -1.63 40.17 7.91
C LYS A 1016 -2.37 39.31 8.97
N VAL A 1017 -1.99 39.25 10.27
CA VAL A 1017 -0.72 39.48 11.02
C VAL A 1017 -0.89 38.94 12.48
N HIS A 1018 0.18 38.87 13.30
CA HIS A 1018 0.24 38.38 14.71
C HIS A 1018 0.09 36.85 14.88
N ALA A 1019 1.00 36.11 15.56
CA ALA A 1019 1.39 36.05 17.00
C ALA A 1019 0.51 35.06 17.78
N ASP A 1020 0.98 34.27 18.76
CA ASP A 1020 2.26 34.27 19.51
C ASP A 1020 2.60 32.84 20.02
N LEU A 1021 3.57 32.69 20.95
CA LEU A 1021 3.97 31.45 21.67
C LEU A 1021 4.82 30.46 20.84
N ASN A 1022 6.13 30.22 21.05
CA ASN A 1022 7.02 30.13 22.23
C ASN A 1022 6.80 28.95 23.18
N THR A 1023 7.50 27.83 22.92
CA THR A 1023 7.98 26.85 23.92
C THR A 1023 9.23 26.12 23.39
N GLU A 1024 10.43 26.68 23.64
CA GLU A 1024 11.69 25.92 23.54
C GLU A 1024 12.32 25.68 24.91
N SER A 1025 13.15 24.64 24.94
CA SER A 1025 13.75 23.97 26.10
C SER A 1025 14.50 24.85 27.10
N SER A 1026 14.44 24.45 28.37
CA SER A 1026 15.31 24.91 29.46
C SER A 1026 16.80 24.80 29.12
N ASP A 1027 17.53 25.88 29.38
CA ASP A 1027 18.99 25.96 29.25
C ASP A 1027 19.74 25.08 30.26
N ALA A 1028 20.97 24.69 29.90
CA ALA A 1028 21.93 24.06 30.81
C ALA A 1028 23.38 24.44 30.43
N SER A 1029 23.69 25.74 30.49
CA SER A 1029 25.05 26.27 30.38
C SER A 1029 25.92 25.89 31.59
N SER A 1030 27.25 25.93 31.44
CA SER A 1030 28.21 25.78 32.53
C SER A 1030 29.44 26.67 32.32
N THR A 1031 30.32 26.78 33.33
CA THR A 1031 31.34 27.83 33.58
C THR A 1031 30.73 29.13 34.17
N ASP A 1032 31.36 29.84 35.12
CA ASP A 1032 32.71 29.66 35.72
C ASP A 1032 32.79 30.21 37.17
N SER A 1033 33.84 29.84 37.95
CA SER A 1033 34.25 30.39 39.29
C SER A 1033 33.22 30.30 40.47
N ASP A 1034 33.56 30.19 41.77
CA ASP A 1034 34.78 30.58 42.51
C ASP A 1034 34.96 29.89 43.92
N PHE A 1035 36.15 30.06 44.53
CA PHE A 1035 36.57 29.97 45.97
C PHE A 1035 35.93 29.05 47.08
N THR A 1036 36.73 28.08 47.58
CA THR A 1036 36.98 27.64 49.01
C THR A 1036 36.09 26.68 49.86
N PHE A 1037 36.78 26.02 50.81
CA PHE A 1037 36.44 25.01 51.87
C PHE A 1037 35.43 25.45 52.96
N PRO A 1038 34.84 24.59 53.85
CA PRO A 1038 35.28 23.28 54.45
C PRO A 1038 34.37 22.05 54.14
N SER A 1039 34.76 20.76 54.29
CA SER A 1039 35.13 19.90 55.46
C SER A 1039 33.92 19.31 56.27
N PRO A 1040 34.03 18.15 56.97
CA PRO A 1040 33.17 16.97 56.67
C PRO A 1040 32.54 16.22 57.90
N VAL A 1041 32.18 14.92 57.74
CA VAL A 1041 31.90 13.87 58.80
C VAL A 1041 30.43 13.78 59.30
N PRO A 1042 29.84 12.60 59.69
CA PRO A 1042 30.07 11.15 59.39
C PRO A 1042 28.81 10.34 58.92
N GLY A 1043 28.94 9.01 58.73
CA GLY A 1043 27.91 8.05 59.21
C GLY A 1043 27.63 6.75 58.40
N ALA A 1044 27.84 5.57 59.03
CA ALA A 1044 27.32 4.21 58.71
C ALA A 1044 27.62 3.61 57.29
N ALA A 1045 28.09 2.38 57.04
CA ALA A 1045 28.16 1.07 57.74
C ALA A 1045 26.82 0.30 57.93
N GLY A 1046 26.68 -1.01 57.65
CA GLY A 1046 27.58 -1.95 56.96
C GLY A 1046 27.48 -3.41 57.48
N SER A 1047 26.97 -4.36 56.67
CA SER A 1047 26.94 -5.82 56.94
C SER A 1047 26.67 -6.60 55.64
N ASN A 1048 27.54 -7.49 55.14
CA ASN A 1048 27.84 -8.87 55.57
C ASN A 1048 26.75 -9.92 55.31
N THR A 1049 27.00 -10.86 54.39
CA THR A 1049 27.03 -12.33 54.64
C THR A 1049 27.48 -13.12 53.39
N VAL A 1050 28.03 -14.32 53.61
CA VAL A 1050 28.50 -15.29 52.60
C VAL A 1050 28.27 -16.71 53.16
N PRO A 1051 27.96 -17.73 52.34
CA PRO A 1051 28.77 -18.96 52.38
C PRO A 1051 29.14 -19.55 51.00
N HIS A 1052 30.24 -20.30 51.00
CA HIS A 1052 30.81 -21.21 49.98
C HIS A 1052 30.32 -22.66 50.22
N PRO A 1053 30.80 -23.76 49.56
CA PRO A 1053 31.87 -23.93 48.54
C PRO A 1053 31.30 -24.22 47.10
N THR A 1054 31.65 -25.16 46.19
CA THR A 1054 32.50 -26.38 46.07
C THR A 1054 33.21 -26.51 44.68
N ALA A 1055 33.72 -27.71 44.37
CA ALA A 1055 34.59 -28.13 43.25
C ALA A 1055 33.83 -28.72 42.02
N GLY A 1056 34.45 -28.95 40.85
CA GLY A 1056 35.81 -28.56 40.40
C GLY A 1056 36.41 -29.47 39.29
N GLY A 1057 37.46 -28.95 38.62
CA GLY A 1057 38.43 -29.66 37.75
C GLY A 1057 37.97 -30.18 36.36
N ALA A 1058 38.86 -30.59 35.43
CA ALA A 1058 40.26 -30.18 35.15
C ALA A 1058 40.83 -30.87 33.86
N GLY A 1059 40.66 -30.27 32.66
CA GLY A 1059 41.36 -30.68 31.42
C GLY A 1059 41.00 -32.08 30.86
N PRO A 1060 41.73 -32.62 29.87
CA PRO A 1060 42.79 -32.04 29.00
C PRO A 1060 42.18 -31.50 27.67
N ALA A 1061 42.83 -30.77 26.75
CA ALA A 1061 44.10 -30.98 26.02
C ALA A 1061 44.14 -32.34 25.26
N GLN A 1062 44.66 -32.48 24.03
CA GLN A 1062 45.61 -31.64 23.28
C GLN A 1062 45.62 -32.04 21.78
N ARG A 1063 45.86 -31.09 20.86
CA ARG A 1063 46.51 -31.28 19.52
C ARG A 1063 45.75 -32.15 18.47
N ASN A 1064 46.07 -32.14 17.16
CA ASN A 1064 47.17 -31.51 16.40
C ASN A 1064 46.79 -31.32 14.90
N LYS A 1065 47.24 -30.20 14.28
CA LYS A 1065 47.81 -30.11 12.90
C LYS A 1065 46.94 -30.44 11.66
N ASP A 1066 47.23 -29.93 10.45
CA ASP A 1066 48.26 -28.99 9.95
C ASP A 1066 47.80 -28.33 8.62
N LYS A 1067 48.30 -27.11 8.30
CA LYS A 1067 48.54 -26.55 6.93
C LYS A 1067 47.31 -26.26 6.03
N GLU A 1068 47.34 -25.40 4.99
CA GLU A 1068 48.37 -24.45 4.46
C GLU A 1068 47.72 -23.27 3.68
N GLY A 1069 48.48 -22.17 3.43
CA GLY A 1069 48.26 -21.11 2.38
C GLY A 1069 46.90 -20.35 2.32
N ALA A 1070 46.71 -19.05 2.55
CA ALA A 1070 47.52 -17.81 2.50
C ALA A 1070 47.66 -17.12 1.11
N PHE A 1071 47.67 -15.77 1.12
CA PHE A 1071 47.56 -14.79 0.00
C PHE A 1071 46.16 -14.66 -0.62
N ASP A 1072 45.59 -13.53 -1.03
CA ASP A 1072 45.76 -12.05 -0.98
C ASP A 1072 44.64 -11.54 -1.96
N ASP A 1073 44.16 -10.29 -2.10
CA ASP A 1073 44.50 -8.99 -1.49
C ASP A 1073 43.26 -8.03 -1.50
N TYR A 1074 43.40 -6.83 -0.92
CA TYR A 1074 42.51 -5.64 -0.93
C TYR A 1074 41.09 -5.67 -1.57
N PHE A 1075 40.07 -5.35 -0.75
CA PHE A 1075 39.32 -4.07 -0.87
C PHE A 1075 38.62 -3.67 0.45
#